data_AF-A0A1Z3HSX2-F1
#
_entry.id   AF-A0A1Z3HSX2-F1
#
_cell.length_a   1.000
_cell.length_b   1.000
_cell.length_c   1.000
_cell.angle_alpha   90.00
_cell.angle_beta   90.00
_cell.angle_gamma   90.00
#
_symmetry.space_group_name_H-M   'P 1'
#
loop_
_entity.id
_entity.type
_entity.pdbx_description
1 polymer ?
#
loop_
_entity_poly.entity_id
_entity_poly.type
_entity_poly.pdbx_seq_one_letter_code
_entity_poly.pdbx_strand_id
1 'polypeptide(L)'
;MAAGDPSQPLQSQLQGGDSHWPGYYPRFDAAYESLFAALEAVPTAPERASYAITLICRLILLYGLQRRGWLGDDEWYLQNQYGQSQQRGRDRFFHQVLQPLCYQGLLRSPQGRPAPWRSHLRQLPAISLGLFQPSPLEQQYPSLQIPDAAFEPLLEWLGDLPPGEGLPLDLLGQVFEAFVTAQTQGTPTVTAAAVAQHLCDRTLLPLLQQKAETLFPDRFHHWADVLMQADSSLARALLAIPPALVDPACGAGTYLLTAHRQLLSHYAPLVGQLPPEEQPDLLRLHQHISRHIYGIDAWPVAVQLTQLQLHLQRLAATPTPADLQRFPPADTTLFSGNALVGLVQVDSERFEAPAPTLPRQGSLLQPLAAEDYRSILQARHIHLEYYRAQTEPLIAAGDLASQGQANLMWQQLHHINHTAQIRLNQLLLSEFSQHLGIHYQQPDAYGRHQRRVLTTADMDALHPFHWGFHCHDILQKGGFDGILCQPPPGLLRPNLDEFFLAFRPLFQAKGIDRQTLNQLRHTILQHHPDLATAWRDYQGHYSYLRDFIRRSSDFRHATRSLSRRAVPLYRERLFLERCLHLLRPGGYATLLVSEALTKPNAAPLQDWLHHISSNSTWTAITAHTYLLSLQKHPGNQT
;
A
#
# COMPACT_ATOMS: atom_id res chain seq x y z
N MET A 1 6.88 34.36 -18.56
CA MET A 1 7.49 33.37 -17.65
C MET A 1 8.99 33.61 -17.66
N ALA A 2 9.52 34.26 -16.63
CA ALA A 2 10.96 34.50 -16.54
C ALA A 2 11.68 33.16 -16.31
N ALA A 3 12.68 32.86 -17.13
CA ALA A 3 13.52 31.68 -16.97
C ALA A 3 14.24 31.76 -15.62
N GLY A 4 13.90 30.86 -14.70
CA GLY A 4 14.58 30.71 -13.42
C GLY A 4 16.00 30.16 -13.61
N ASP A 5 16.91 30.60 -12.75
CA ASP A 5 18.32 30.19 -12.73
C ASP A 5 18.44 28.65 -12.57
N PRO A 6 19.10 27.93 -13.50
CA PRO A 6 19.28 26.47 -13.44
C PRO A 6 20.17 25.99 -12.30
N SER A 7 20.78 26.89 -11.51
CA SER A 7 21.67 26.55 -10.41
C SER A 7 21.01 26.55 -9.01
N GLN A 8 19.73 26.93 -8.89
CA GLN A 8 18.99 26.82 -7.62
C GLN A 8 18.28 25.46 -7.46
N PRO A 9 18.26 24.86 -6.25
CA PRO A 9 17.56 23.60 -6.00
C PRO A 9 16.06 23.75 -6.30
N LEU A 10 15.49 22.78 -7.02
CA LEU A 10 14.09 22.80 -7.50
C LEU A 10 13.09 23.12 -6.36
N GLN A 11 13.39 22.69 -5.13
CA GLN A 11 12.52 22.91 -3.98
C GLN A 11 12.36 24.39 -3.59
N SER A 12 13.36 25.25 -3.79
CA SER A 12 13.22 26.70 -3.53
C SER A 12 12.40 27.42 -4.61
N GLN A 13 12.33 26.84 -5.82
CA GLN A 13 11.51 27.36 -6.93
C GLN A 13 10.05 26.86 -6.85
N LEU A 14 9.79 25.80 -6.09
CA LEU A 14 8.50 25.10 -5.98
C LEU A 14 7.76 25.32 -4.65
N GLN A 15 8.28 26.16 -3.74
CA GLN A 15 7.64 26.59 -2.49
C GLN A 15 6.49 27.61 -2.70
N GLY A 16 5.77 27.52 -3.82
CA GLY A 16 4.56 28.28 -4.09
C GLY A 16 3.31 27.45 -3.79
N GLY A 17 2.95 27.34 -2.52
CA GLY A 17 1.72 26.67 -2.12
C GLY A 17 1.60 26.59 -0.61
N ASP A 18 0.93 27.57 -0.02
CA ASP A 18 0.55 27.59 1.41
C ASP A 18 -0.28 26.35 1.74
N SER A 19 0.41 25.28 2.13
CA SER A 19 -0.21 24.05 2.64
C SER A 19 -0.25 24.14 4.15
N HIS A 20 -1.43 24.44 4.70
CA HIS A 20 -1.64 24.54 6.15
C HIS A 20 -1.65 23.17 6.87
N TRP A 21 -1.05 22.11 6.29
CA TRP A 21 -0.96 20.78 6.93
C TRP A 21 -0.31 20.76 8.32
N PRO A 22 0.66 21.66 8.68
CA PRO A 22 1.27 21.63 10.01
C PRO A 22 0.26 21.80 11.15
N GLY A 23 -0.89 22.45 10.90
CA GLY A 23 -1.97 22.56 11.89
C GLY A 23 -2.87 21.33 11.97
N TYR A 24 -2.92 20.52 10.91
CA TYR A 24 -3.82 19.36 10.79
C TYR A 24 -3.18 18.05 11.22
N TYR A 25 -1.87 17.87 11.00
CA TYR A 25 -1.16 16.67 11.45
C TYR A 25 -1.29 16.40 12.96
N PRO A 26 -1.10 17.38 13.87
CA PRO A 26 -1.27 17.16 15.31
C PRO A 26 -2.68 16.71 15.69
N ARG A 27 -3.71 17.13 14.96
CA ARG A 27 -5.10 16.72 15.20
C ARG A 27 -5.33 15.27 14.79
N PHE A 28 -4.79 14.85 13.64
CA PHE A 28 -4.80 13.44 13.22
C PHE A 28 -4.05 12.56 14.23
N ASP A 29 -2.86 13.00 14.67
CA ASP A 29 -2.03 12.26 15.63
C ASP A 29 -2.73 12.13 16.99
N ALA A 30 -3.38 13.20 17.48
CA ALA A 30 -4.19 13.15 18.69
C ALA A 30 -5.38 12.18 18.59
N ALA A 31 -6.08 12.16 17.45
CA ALA A 31 -7.14 11.19 17.19
C ALA A 31 -6.63 9.74 17.17
N TYR A 32 -5.48 9.52 16.53
CA TYR A 32 -4.82 8.22 16.52
C TYR A 32 -4.41 7.77 17.92
N GLU A 33 -3.72 8.60 18.70
CA GLU A 33 -3.29 8.24 20.05
C GLU A 33 -4.49 8.01 20.99
N SER A 34 -5.56 8.79 20.86
CA SER A 34 -6.80 8.59 21.63
C SER A 34 -7.45 7.22 21.35
N LEU A 35 -7.66 6.88 20.07
CA LEU A 35 -8.22 5.59 19.68
C LEU A 35 -7.29 4.42 19.99
N PHE A 36 -5.99 4.60 19.78
CA PHE A 36 -4.98 3.61 20.11
C PHE A 36 -4.99 3.30 21.61
N ALA A 37 -5.05 4.33 22.47
CA ALA A 37 -5.12 4.19 23.91
C ALA A 37 -6.41 3.49 24.34
N ALA A 38 -7.55 3.81 23.73
CA ALA A 38 -8.83 3.19 24.05
C ALA A 38 -8.92 1.68 23.76
N LEU A 39 -8.00 1.14 22.96
CA LEU A 39 -7.97 -0.28 22.56
C LEU A 39 -7.12 -1.16 23.50
N GLU A 40 -6.99 -0.80 24.79
CA GLU A 40 -6.19 -1.56 25.77
C GLU A 40 -6.56 -3.05 25.87
N ALA A 41 -7.84 -3.38 25.61
CA ALA A 41 -8.34 -4.75 25.64
C ALA A 41 -7.76 -5.65 24.53
N VAL A 42 -7.23 -5.08 23.45
CA VAL A 42 -6.54 -5.81 22.38
C VAL A 42 -5.11 -6.11 22.85
N PRO A 43 -4.60 -7.36 22.80
CA PRO A 43 -3.33 -7.70 23.43
C PRO A 43 -2.10 -7.14 22.70
N THR A 44 -2.14 -6.96 21.38
CA THR A 44 -0.97 -6.52 20.59
C THR A 44 -1.15 -5.11 20.00
N ALA A 45 -0.09 -4.30 20.00
CA ALA A 45 -0.12 -2.92 19.51
C ALA A 45 -0.17 -2.86 18.00
N PRO A 46 0.47 -3.77 17.24
CA PRO A 46 0.27 -3.82 15.80
C PRO A 46 -1.22 -3.97 15.46
N GLU A 47 -1.94 -4.84 16.18
CA GLU A 47 -3.40 -4.97 16.05
C GLU A 47 -4.14 -3.69 16.50
N ARG A 48 -3.78 -3.09 17.65
CA ARG A 48 -4.36 -1.81 18.11
C ARG A 48 -4.16 -0.68 17.10
N ALA A 49 -2.93 -0.50 16.61
CA ALA A 49 -2.56 0.54 15.66
C ALA A 49 -3.30 0.37 14.33
N SER A 50 -3.29 -0.86 13.80
CA SER A 50 -4.02 -1.18 12.58
C SER A 50 -5.52 -0.93 12.74
N TYR A 51 -6.09 -1.27 13.89
CA TYR A 51 -7.52 -1.10 14.12
C TYR A 51 -7.93 0.34 14.47
N ALA A 52 -7.10 1.09 15.21
CA ALA A 52 -7.29 2.52 15.41
C ALA A 52 -7.33 3.25 14.06
N ILE A 53 -6.39 2.94 13.16
CA ILE A 53 -6.42 3.50 11.80
C ILE A 53 -7.63 3.00 11.01
N THR A 54 -8.04 1.74 11.17
CA THR A 54 -9.28 1.23 10.55
C THR A 54 -10.49 2.07 10.98
N LEU A 55 -10.61 2.41 12.27
CA LEU A 55 -11.69 3.26 12.80
C LEU A 55 -11.60 4.69 12.25
N ILE A 56 -10.40 5.27 12.21
CA ILE A 56 -10.16 6.60 11.61
C ILE A 56 -10.58 6.59 10.13
N CYS A 57 -10.13 5.61 9.35
CA CYS A 57 -10.45 5.49 7.94
C CYS A 57 -11.97 5.37 7.71
N ARG A 58 -12.67 4.57 8.53
CA ARG A 58 -14.13 4.46 8.48
C ARG A 58 -14.80 5.81 8.74
N LEU A 59 -14.39 6.53 9.78
CA LEU A 59 -14.98 7.81 10.15
C LEU A 59 -14.69 8.92 9.12
N ILE A 60 -13.48 8.99 8.58
CA ILE A 60 -13.15 9.94 7.49
C ILE A 60 -13.97 9.63 6.24
N LEU A 61 -14.13 8.34 5.88
CA LEU A 61 -14.93 7.95 4.73
C LEU A 61 -16.43 8.25 4.96
N LEU A 62 -16.96 7.96 6.14
CA LEU A 62 -18.32 8.33 6.55
C LEU A 62 -18.53 9.84 6.47
N TYR A 63 -17.56 10.63 6.94
CA TYR A 63 -17.61 12.08 6.79
C TYR A 63 -17.59 12.50 5.32
N GLY A 64 -16.81 11.83 4.46
CA GLY A 64 -16.90 12.04 3.02
C GLY A 64 -18.32 11.82 2.48
N LEU A 65 -18.98 10.72 2.88
CA LEU A 65 -20.37 10.43 2.49
C LEU A 65 -21.34 11.50 3.01
N GLN A 66 -21.15 11.96 4.25
CA GLN A 66 -21.88 13.06 4.88
C GLN A 66 -21.80 14.33 4.02
N ARG A 67 -20.60 14.73 3.60
CA ARG A 67 -20.38 15.92 2.76
C ARG A 67 -21.00 15.81 1.37
N ARG A 68 -21.32 14.61 0.90
CA ARG A 68 -22.06 14.38 -0.36
C ARG A 68 -23.58 14.37 -0.18
N GLY A 69 -24.09 14.54 1.05
CA GLY A 69 -25.51 14.38 1.39
C GLY A 69 -25.97 12.93 1.47
N TRP A 70 -25.05 11.96 1.33
CA TRP A 70 -25.41 10.54 1.21
C TRP A 70 -25.75 9.88 2.55
N LEU A 71 -25.73 10.63 3.65
CA LEU A 71 -26.17 10.16 4.97
C LEU A 71 -27.48 10.86 5.39
N GLY A 72 -28.47 10.87 4.49
CA GLY A 72 -29.80 11.45 4.74
C GLY A 72 -29.84 12.98 4.67
N ASP A 73 -29.01 13.58 3.80
CA ASP A 73 -28.86 15.03 3.63
C ASP A 73 -28.47 15.80 4.91
N ASP A 74 -27.96 15.09 5.93
CA ASP A 74 -27.49 15.67 7.18
C ASP A 74 -26.00 16.03 7.07
N GLU A 75 -25.68 17.32 6.96
CA GLU A 75 -24.30 17.82 6.89
C GLU A 75 -23.50 17.62 8.18
N TRP A 76 -24.15 17.26 9.30
CA TRP A 76 -23.57 17.03 10.62
C TRP A 76 -23.89 15.61 11.15
N TYR A 77 -24.18 14.66 10.24
CA TYR A 77 -24.64 13.31 10.58
C TYR A 77 -23.83 12.64 11.70
N LEU A 78 -22.50 12.58 11.58
CA LEU A 78 -21.65 11.93 12.57
C LEU A 78 -21.72 12.61 13.94
N GLN A 79 -21.65 13.94 13.98
CA GLN A 79 -21.74 14.72 15.21
C GLN A 79 -23.13 14.59 15.87
N ASN A 80 -24.19 14.63 15.07
CA ASN A 80 -25.57 14.44 15.53
C ASN A 80 -25.77 13.05 16.12
N GLN A 81 -25.29 12.01 15.43
CA GLN A 81 -25.39 10.64 15.90
C GLN A 81 -24.54 10.38 17.15
N TYR A 82 -23.36 11.01 17.25
CA TYR A 82 -22.52 11.00 18.45
C TYR A 82 -23.27 11.59 19.65
N GLY A 83 -23.77 12.82 19.54
CA GLY A 83 -24.52 13.49 20.61
C GLY A 83 -25.79 12.74 21.03
N GLN A 84 -26.56 12.20 20.06
CA GLN A 84 -27.73 11.38 20.37
C GLN A 84 -27.36 10.07 21.09
N SER A 85 -26.21 9.46 20.76
CA SER A 85 -25.77 8.24 21.44
C SER A 85 -25.41 8.49 22.90
N GLN A 86 -24.73 9.60 23.19
CA GLN A 86 -24.39 10.03 24.55
C GLN A 86 -25.65 10.29 25.41
N GLN A 87 -26.71 10.83 24.81
CA GLN A 87 -28.01 11.03 25.49
C GLN A 87 -28.68 9.71 25.88
N ARG A 88 -28.45 8.63 25.11
CA ARG A 88 -29.01 7.30 25.40
C ARG A 88 -28.24 6.58 26.50
N GLY A 89 -26.98 6.93 26.71
CA GLY A 89 -26.10 6.41 27.77
C GLY A 89 -24.63 6.47 27.39
N ARG A 90 -23.75 6.25 28.36
CA ARG A 90 -22.28 6.30 28.18
C ARG A 90 -21.76 5.16 27.33
N ASP A 91 -20.73 5.45 26.54
CA ASP A 91 -19.91 4.49 25.79
C ASP A 91 -20.74 3.65 24.81
N ARG A 92 -21.66 4.32 24.10
CA ARG A 92 -22.63 3.68 23.20
C ARG A 92 -22.33 3.95 21.73
N PHE A 93 -21.52 4.94 21.40
CA PHE A 93 -21.30 5.35 20.03
C PHE A 93 -20.75 4.21 19.18
N PHE A 94 -19.75 3.48 19.67
CA PHE A 94 -19.12 2.40 18.90
C PHE A 94 -20.11 1.27 18.56
N HIS A 95 -20.73 0.65 19.56
CA HIS A 95 -21.62 -0.51 19.38
C HIS A 95 -23.02 -0.17 18.86
N GLN A 96 -23.55 1.01 19.17
CA GLN A 96 -24.92 1.38 18.80
C GLN A 96 -25.00 2.29 17.58
N VAL A 97 -23.91 2.93 17.17
CA VAL A 97 -23.86 3.82 16.01
C VAL A 97 -22.87 3.31 14.98
N LEU A 98 -21.56 3.38 15.25
CA LEU A 98 -20.52 3.16 14.24
C LEU A 98 -20.57 1.76 13.64
N GLN A 99 -20.61 0.72 14.47
CA GLN A 99 -20.69 -0.67 14.00
C GLN A 99 -21.99 -0.96 13.21
N PRO A 100 -23.20 -0.68 13.74
CA PRO A 100 -24.43 -0.85 12.96
C PRO A 100 -24.46 -0.05 11.67
N LEU A 101 -23.93 1.18 11.68
CA LEU A 101 -23.85 2.04 10.50
C LEU A 101 -23.02 1.38 9.39
N CYS A 102 -21.84 0.85 9.72
CA CYS A 102 -20.99 0.13 8.78
C CYS A 102 -21.65 -1.19 8.32
N TYR A 103 -21.98 -2.09 9.25
CA TYR A 103 -22.32 -3.48 8.91
C TYR A 103 -23.76 -3.70 8.47
N GLN A 104 -24.68 -2.90 9.01
CA GLN A 104 -26.12 -3.06 8.78
C GLN A 104 -26.69 -1.95 7.91
N GLY A 105 -26.12 -0.74 7.98
CA GLY A 105 -26.51 0.41 7.18
C GLY A 105 -25.92 0.32 5.77
N LEU A 106 -24.61 0.49 5.68
CA LEU A 106 -23.91 0.64 4.40
C LEU A 106 -23.70 -0.68 3.67
N LEU A 107 -23.34 -1.78 4.36
CA LEU A 107 -23.10 -3.05 3.66
C LEU A 107 -24.36 -3.76 3.15
N ARG A 108 -25.57 -3.29 3.50
CA ARG A 108 -26.83 -3.96 3.14
C ARG A 108 -27.73 -3.05 2.33
N SER A 109 -28.42 -3.64 1.35
CA SER A 109 -29.54 -2.99 0.68
C SER A 109 -30.60 -2.54 1.70
N PRO A 110 -31.33 -1.43 1.43
CA PRO A 110 -32.39 -0.95 2.31
C PRO A 110 -33.43 -2.03 2.70
N GLN A 111 -33.67 -3.00 1.82
CA GLN A 111 -34.63 -4.07 2.01
C GLN A 111 -34.12 -5.18 2.95
N GLY A 112 -32.80 -5.40 3.02
CA GLY A 112 -32.19 -6.45 3.87
C GLY A 112 -31.70 -5.98 5.23
N ARG A 113 -31.96 -4.72 5.59
CA ARG A 113 -31.60 -4.17 6.90
C ARG A 113 -32.44 -4.86 8.00
N PRO A 114 -31.87 -5.24 9.16
CA PRO A 114 -32.62 -5.86 10.24
C PRO A 114 -33.68 -4.92 10.83
N ALA A 115 -34.82 -5.46 11.26
CA ALA A 115 -35.96 -4.68 11.77
C ALA A 115 -35.62 -3.61 12.84
N PRO A 116 -34.74 -3.86 13.83
CA PRO A 116 -34.37 -2.85 14.84
C PRO A 116 -33.72 -1.59 14.27
N TRP A 117 -33.07 -1.70 13.10
CA TRP A 117 -32.30 -0.63 12.48
C TRP A 117 -32.97 -0.03 11.25
N ARG A 118 -34.06 -0.65 10.76
CA ARG A 118 -34.71 -0.27 9.50
C ARG A 118 -35.16 1.18 9.47
N SER A 119 -35.77 1.71 10.52
CA SER A 119 -36.29 3.08 10.53
C SER A 119 -35.17 4.13 10.45
N HIS A 120 -34.11 3.94 11.24
CA HIS A 120 -32.98 4.88 11.35
C HIS A 120 -31.99 4.80 10.20
N LEU A 121 -31.80 3.61 9.62
CA LEU A 121 -30.83 3.40 8.54
C LEU A 121 -31.47 3.42 7.15
N ARG A 122 -32.81 3.54 7.00
CA ARG A 122 -33.52 3.39 5.70
C ARG A 122 -32.98 4.29 4.59
N GLN A 123 -32.63 5.53 4.95
CA GLN A 123 -32.22 6.57 4.01
C GLN A 123 -30.77 6.41 3.55
N LEU A 124 -29.99 5.54 4.20
CA LEU A 124 -28.60 5.31 3.85
C LEU A 124 -28.49 4.53 2.54
N PRO A 125 -27.49 4.81 1.69
CA PRO A 125 -27.19 3.99 0.54
C PRO A 125 -26.61 2.64 0.97
N ALA A 126 -26.68 1.66 0.08
CA ALA A 126 -25.84 0.47 0.19
C ALA A 126 -24.51 0.76 -0.50
N ILE A 127 -23.39 0.62 0.20
CA ILE A 127 -22.02 0.84 -0.25
C ILE A 127 -21.15 -0.31 0.27
N SER A 128 -20.79 -1.24 -0.60
CA SER A 128 -19.88 -2.34 -0.27
C SER A 128 -18.42 -1.94 -0.50
N LEU A 129 -17.83 -1.28 0.50
CA LEU A 129 -16.39 -1.02 0.55
C LEU A 129 -15.73 -1.89 1.62
N GLY A 130 -14.57 -2.46 1.32
CA GLY A 130 -13.85 -3.36 2.23
C GLY A 130 -13.60 -2.74 3.61
N LEU A 131 -13.40 -1.41 3.68
CA LEU A 131 -13.25 -0.67 4.94
C LEU A 131 -14.45 -0.81 5.89
N PHE A 132 -15.67 -1.05 5.39
CA PHE A 132 -16.86 -1.21 6.23
C PHE A 132 -17.11 -2.65 6.67
N GLN A 133 -16.38 -3.63 6.13
CA GLN A 133 -16.48 -5.03 6.56
C GLN A 133 -15.97 -5.18 8.01
N PRO A 134 -16.55 -6.10 8.80
CA PRO A 134 -15.99 -6.47 10.09
C PRO A 134 -14.53 -6.87 9.95
N SER A 135 -13.65 -6.24 10.71
CA SER A 135 -12.22 -6.56 10.69
C SER A 135 -11.98 -7.92 11.38
N PRO A 136 -10.87 -8.62 11.07
CA PRO A 136 -10.49 -9.84 11.79
C PRO A 136 -10.44 -9.63 13.31
N LEU A 137 -9.99 -8.45 13.75
CA LEU A 137 -9.95 -8.07 15.16
C LEU A 137 -11.35 -8.00 15.78
N GLU A 138 -12.33 -7.38 15.10
CA GLU A 138 -13.70 -7.28 15.60
C GLU A 138 -14.38 -8.66 15.71
N GLN A 139 -14.02 -9.59 14.82
CA GLN A 139 -14.48 -10.97 14.89
C GLN A 139 -13.83 -11.73 16.07
N GLN A 140 -12.55 -11.47 16.33
CA GLN A 140 -11.82 -12.07 17.45
C GLN A 140 -12.27 -11.52 18.81
N TYR A 141 -12.66 -10.25 18.86
CA TYR A 141 -13.10 -9.55 20.08
C TYR A 141 -14.52 -8.96 19.92
N PRO A 142 -15.57 -9.81 19.82
CA PRO A 142 -16.94 -9.33 19.57
C PRO A 142 -17.52 -8.48 20.72
N SER A 143 -16.96 -8.60 21.92
CA SER A 143 -17.34 -7.81 23.10
C SER A 143 -16.48 -6.56 23.31
N LEU A 144 -15.61 -6.20 22.36
CA LEU A 144 -14.74 -5.03 22.46
C LEU A 144 -15.55 -3.76 22.66
N GLN A 145 -15.33 -3.05 23.77
CA GLN A 145 -15.94 -1.75 24.03
C GLN A 145 -14.91 -0.66 23.78
N ILE A 146 -15.35 0.47 23.21
CA ILE A 146 -14.51 1.64 22.98
C ILE A 146 -15.25 2.83 23.59
N PRO A 147 -14.66 3.53 24.57
CA PRO A 147 -15.27 4.69 25.19
C PRO A 147 -15.60 5.79 24.18
N ASP A 148 -16.69 6.51 24.41
CA ASP A 148 -17.13 7.58 23.49
C ASP A 148 -16.05 8.67 23.34
N ALA A 149 -15.37 9.01 24.46
CA ALA A 149 -14.28 9.97 24.52
C ALA A 149 -13.11 9.67 23.55
N ALA A 150 -12.93 8.40 23.16
CA ALA A 150 -11.89 8.03 22.21
C ALA A 150 -12.12 8.63 20.80
N PHE A 151 -13.38 8.90 20.45
CA PHE A 151 -13.78 9.40 19.14
C PHE A 151 -13.81 10.92 19.05
N GLU A 152 -13.86 11.62 20.19
CA GLU A 152 -14.02 13.09 20.26
C GLU A 152 -12.98 13.84 19.44
N PRO A 153 -11.66 13.56 19.57
CA PRO A 153 -10.65 14.34 18.84
C PRO A 153 -10.82 14.26 17.32
N LEU A 154 -11.24 13.09 16.81
CA LEU A 154 -11.49 12.92 15.37
C LEU A 154 -12.78 13.63 14.94
N LEU A 155 -13.86 13.49 15.70
CA LEU A 155 -15.15 14.09 15.36
C LEU A 155 -15.11 15.62 15.42
N GLU A 156 -14.37 16.17 16.38
CA GLU A 156 -14.07 17.60 16.48
C GLU A 156 -13.24 18.06 15.28
N TRP A 157 -12.14 17.36 14.97
CA TRP A 157 -11.33 17.72 13.81
C TRP A 157 -12.13 17.67 12.50
N LEU A 158 -12.95 16.63 12.31
CA LEU A 158 -13.82 16.53 11.13
C LEU A 158 -14.86 17.66 11.09
N GLY A 159 -15.42 18.06 12.23
CA GLY A 159 -16.37 19.19 12.33
C GLY A 159 -15.74 20.56 12.07
N ASP A 160 -14.45 20.70 12.35
CA ASP A 160 -13.66 21.92 12.09
C ASP A 160 -13.21 22.08 10.62
N LEU A 161 -13.34 21.03 9.80
CA LEU A 161 -12.98 21.13 8.39
C LEU A 161 -13.87 22.18 7.70
N PRO A 162 -13.29 23.01 6.81
CA PRO A 162 -14.02 24.13 6.23
C PRO A 162 -15.29 23.66 5.50
N PRO A 163 -16.43 24.34 5.70
CA PRO A 163 -17.66 24.04 4.97
C PRO A 163 -17.47 24.35 3.48
N GLY A 164 -17.93 23.45 2.60
CA GLY A 164 -17.81 23.59 1.14
C GLY A 164 -17.97 22.29 0.35
N GLU A 165 -17.63 22.32 -0.94
CA GLU A 165 -17.91 21.28 -1.96
C GLU A 165 -17.15 19.94 -1.80
N GLY A 166 -16.48 19.67 -0.68
CA GLY A 166 -15.93 18.34 -0.41
C GLY A 166 -14.80 18.29 0.60
N LEU A 167 -14.27 17.07 0.78
CA LEU A 167 -13.07 16.82 1.59
C LEU A 167 -11.82 17.40 0.92
N PRO A 168 -10.92 18.08 1.65
CA PRO A 168 -9.67 18.60 1.08
C PRO A 168 -8.68 17.45 0.87
N LEU A 169 -8.82 16.72 -0.24
CA LEU A 169 -8.08 15.47 -0.51
C LEU A 169 -6.56 15.65 -0.48
N ASP A 170 -6.06 16.74 -1.08
CA ASP A 170 -4.62 17.01 -1.12
C ASP A 170 -4.06 17.25 0.29
N LEU A 171 -4.83 17.93 1.17
CA LEU A 171 -4.45 18.14 2.57
C LEU A 171 -4.45 16.82 3.35
N LEU A 172 -5.48 15.99 3.18
CA LEU A 172 -5.54 14.68 3.84
C LEU A 172 -4.37 13.78 3.42
N GLY A 173 -4.02 13.78 2.12
CA GLY A 173 -2.86 13.05 1.63
C GLY A 173 -1.56 13.48 2.29
N GLN A 174 -1.36 14.79 2.46
CA GLN A 174 -0.19 15.33 3.17
C GLN A 174 -0.18 14.95 4.66
N VAL A 175 -1.34 14.99 5.33
CA VAL A 175 -1.45 14.55 6.74
C VAL A 175 -1.11 13.07 6.90
N PHE A 176 -1.60 12.21 5.99
CA PHE A 176 -1.30 10.77 6.03
C PHE A 176 0.17 10.49 5.72
N GLU A 177 0.78 11.20 4.78
CA GLU A 177 2.21 11.08 4.50
C GLU A 177 3.07 11.54 5.70
N ALA A 178 2.70 12.66 6.32
CA ALA A 178 3.33 13.14 7.55
C ALA A 178 3.22 12.10 8.68
N PHE A 179 2.06 11.45 8.83
CA PHE A 179 1.88 10.37 9.80
C PHE A 179 2.74 9.14 9.50
N VAL A 180 2.76 8.68 8.26
CA VAL A 180 3.57 7.52 7.88
C VAL A 180 5.06 7.78 8.11
N THR A 181 5.55 8.97 7.74
CA THR A 181 6.96 9.35 7.92
C THR A 181 7.31 9.61 9.38
N ALA A 182 6.41 10.21 10.17
CA ALA A 182 6.61 10.36 11.61
C ALA A 182 6.75 9.01 12.32
N GLN A 183 5.91 8.04 11.97
CA GLN A 183 5.98 6.71 12.57
C GLN A 183 7.21 5.94 12.08
N THR A 184 7.58 6.00 10.79
CA THR A 184 8.67 5.17 10.25
C THR A 184 10.06 5.80 10.37
N GLN A 185 10.15 7.13 10.35
CA GLN A 185 11.42 7.89 10.31
C GLN A 185 11.61 8.77 11.56
N GLY A 186 10.59 8.91 12.40
CA GLY A 186 10.63 9.71 13.62
C GLY A 186 10.35 11.20 13.41
N THR A 187 10.22 11.66 12.16
CA THR A 187 9.94 13.06 11.82
C THR A 187 8.85 13.14 10.75
N PRO A 188 7.78 13.93 10.95
CA PRO A 188 6.77 14.13 9.93
C PRO A 188 7.34 14.92 8.75
N THR A 189 7.30 14.31 7.57
CA THR A 189 7.75 14.93 6.32
C THR A 189 6.72 14.67 5.23
N VAL A 190 6.59 15.63 4.32
CA VAL A 190 5.64 15.57 3.21
C VAL A 190 6.37 15.89 1.91
N THR A 191 6.15 15.06 0.90
CA THR A 191 6.63 15.31 -0.45
C THR A 191 5.89 16.49 -1.04
N ALA A 192 6.63 17.53 -1.45
CA ALA A 192 6.04 18.67 -2.14
C ALA A 192 5.31 18.21 -3.41
N ALA A 193 4.10 18.72 -3.64
CA ALA A 193 3.25 18.30 -4.77
C ALA A 193 3.97 18.38 -6.12
N ALA A 194 4.77 19.42 -6.32
CA ALA A 194 5.56 19.58 -7.55
C ALA A 194 6.67 18.52 -7.71
N VAL A 195 7.25 18.01 -6.62
CA VAL A 195 8.20 16.89 -6.67
C VAL A 195 7.48 15.62 -7.08
N ALA A 196 6.30 15.34 -6.51
CA ALA A 196 5.49 14.19 -6.90
C ALA A 196 5.04 14.25 -8.36
N GLN A 197 4.57 15.43 -8.82
CA GLN A 197 4.21 15.67 -10.21
C GLN A 197 5.42 15.45 -11.14
N HIS A 198 6.57 16.04 -10.82
CA HIS A 198 7.75 15.90 -11.65
C HIS A 198 8.26 14.45 -11.73
N LEU A 199 8.24 13.71 -10.61
CA LEU A 199 8.58 12.28 -10.58
C LEU A 199 7.66 11.47 -11.49
N CYS A 200 6.35 11.76 -11.45
CA CYS A 200 5.37 11.08 -12.29
C CYS A 200 5.52 11.47 -13.77
N ASP A 201 5.69 12.75 -14.10
CA ASP A 201 5.89 13.23 -15.48
C ASP A 201 7.09 12.55 -16.16
N ARG A 202 8.21 12.43 -15.43
CA ARG A 202 9.45 11.79 -15.90
C ARG A 202 9.29 10.31 -16.24
N THR A 203 8.22 9.68 -15.74
CA THR A 203 7.92 8.27 -15.98
C THR A 203 6.78 8.12 -16.99
N LEU A 204 5.69 8.86 -16.83
CA LEU A 204 4.48 8.72 -17.64
C LEU A 204 4.64 9.28 -19.04
N LEU A 205 5.23 10.48 -19.20
CA LEU A 205 5.31 11.10 -20.52
C LEU A 205 6.14 10.25 -21.50
N PRO A 206 7.34 9.75 -21.13
CA PRO A 206 8.08 8.85 -22.02
C PRO A 206 7.35 7.54 -22.30
N LEU A 207 6.61 6.98 -21.33
CA LEU A 207 5.81 5.76 -21.54
C LEU A 207 4.68 5.97 -22.55
N LEU A 208 3.94 7.06 -22.42
CA LEU A 208 2.85 7.41 -23.33
C LEU A 208 3.39 7.71 -24.73
N GLN A 209 4.51 8.44 -24.81
CA GLN A 209 5.21 8.72 -26.06
C GLN A 209 5.69 7.43 -26.74
N GLN A 210 6.40 6.56 -26.01
CA GLN A 210 6.88 5.28 -26.53
C GLN A 210 5.73 4.41 -27.04
N LYS A 211 4.60 4.39 -26.33
CA LYS A 211 3.40 3.67 -26.78
C LYS A 211 2.87 4.23 -28.09
N ALA A 212 2.79 5.55 -28.23
CA ALA A 212 2.37 6.20 -29.47
C ALA A 212 3.31 5.88 -30.63
N GLU A 213 4.63 5.97 -30.43
CA GLU A 213 5.66 5.65 -31.43
C GLU A 213 5.62 4.18 -31.85
N THR A 214 5.35 3.26 -30.91
CA THR A 214 5.24 1.83 -31.21
C THR A 214 4.04 1.53 -32.09
N LEU A 215 2.91 2.20 -31.84
CA LEU A 215 1.67 2.01 -32.59
C LEU A 215 1.70 2.73 -33.95
N PHE A 216 2.33 3.90 -34.01
CA PHE A 216 2.43 4.76 -35.19
C PHE A 216 3.85 5.31 -35.33
N PRO A 217 4.78 4.50 -35.87
CA PRO A 217 6.18 4.91 -36.06
C PRO A 217 6.31 6.18 -36.88
N ASP A 218 7.28 7.03 -36.52
CA ASP A 218 7.67 8.27 -37.22
C ASP A 218 6.56 9.33 -37.39
N ARG A 219 5.37 9.14 -36.78
CA ARG A 219 4.24 10.08 -36.87
C ARG A 219 4.33 11.23 -35.85
N PHE A 220 4.94 10.99 -34.69
CA PHE A 220 4.96 11.94 -33.58
C PHE A 220 6.35 12.01 -32.93
N HIS A 221 6.76 13.21 -32.53
CA HIS A 221 8.05 13.43 -31.85
C HIS A 221 7.87 13.85 -30.38
N HIS A 222 6.74 14.47 -30.04
CA HIS A 222 6.39 14.86 -28.69
C HIS A 222 4.96 14.46 -28.33
N TRP A 223 4.72 14.20 -27.04
CA TRP A 223 3.40 13.82 -26.55
C TRP A 223 2.33 14.88 -26.83
N ALA A 224 2.72 16.16 -26.84
CA ALA A 224 1.83 17.25 -27.22
C ALA A 224 1.32 17.11 -28.68
N ASP A 225 2.18 16.66 -29.60
CA ASP A 225 1.79 16.43 -31.00
C ASP A 225 0.76 15.30 -31.10
N VAL A 226 0.96 14.24 -30.31
CA VAL A 226 0.02 13.12 -30.21
C VAL A 226 -1.36 13.62 -29.81
N LEU A 227 -1.46 14.45 -28.76
CA LEU A 227 -2.73 14.99 -28.27
C LEU A 227 -3.40 15.92 -29.28
N MET A 228 -2.62 16.73 -30.01
CA MET A 228 -3.15 17.67 -31.01
C MET A 228 -3.65 17.00 -32.29
N GLN A 229 -3.03 15.88 -32.67
CA GLN A 229 -3.27 15.20 -33.94
C GLN A 229 -3.97 13.84 -33.78
N ALA A 230 -4.43 13.52 -32.57
CA ALA A 230 -5.12 12.28 -32.28
C ALA A 230 -6.43 12.18 -33.07
N ASP A 231 -6.50 11.15 -33.91
CA ASP A 231 -7.75 10.67 -34.50
C ASP A 231 -8.37 9.57 -33.62
N SER A 232 -9.59 9.15 -33.95
CA SER A 232 -10.30 8.11 -33.20
C SER A 232 -9.56 6.77 -33.15
N SER A 233 -8.77 6.44 -34.18
CA SER A 233 -8.01 5.18 -34.23
C SER A 233 -6.82 5.20 -33.27
N LEU A 234 -6.07 6.30 -33.24
CA LEU A 234 -4.97 6.52 -32.31
C LEU A 234 -5.49 6.59 -30.88
N ALA A 235 -6.55 7.36 -30.65
CA ALA A 235 -7.17 7.47 -29.33
C ALA A 235 -7.61 6.10 -28.80
N ARG A 236 -8.29 5.29 -29.61
CA ARG A 236 -8.72 3.94 -29.22
C ARG A 236 -7.54 3.04 -28.86
N ALA A 237 -6.46 3.07 -29.65
CA ALA A 237 -5.27 2.25 -29.39
C ALA A 237 -4.49 2.71 -28.13
N LEU A 238 -4.37 4.02 -27.90
CA LEU A 238 -3.72 4.58 -26.72
C LEU A 238 -4.52 4.33 -25.44
N LEU A 239 -5.84 4.37 -25.51
CA LEU A 239 -6.74 4.15 -24.38
C LEU A 239 -6.95 2.66 -24.05
N ALA A 240 -6.65 1.72 -24.96
CA ALA A 240 -7.02 0.31 -24.79
C ALA A 240 -6.43 -0.39 -23.55
N ILE A 241 -5.16 -0.12 -23.24
CA ILE A 241 -4.43 -0.71 -22.10
C ILE A 241 -3.50 0.36 -21.49
N PRO A 242 -3.77 0.87 -20.28
CA PRO A 242 -2.91 1.82 -19.60
C PRO A 242 -1.59 1.16 -19.20
N PRO A 243 -0.51 1.94 -19.02
CA PRO A 243 0.73 1.38 -18.51
C PRO A 243 0.54 0.79 -17.10
N ALA A 244 1.09 -0.40 -16.85
CA ALA A 244 1.17 -0.99 -15.53
C ALA A 244 2.26 -0.29 -14.71
N LEU A 245 1.85 0.43 -13.68
CA LEU A 245 2.72 1.20 -12.79
C LEU A 245 2.80 0.54 -11.42
N VAL A 246 3.96 0.61 -10.77
CA VAL A 246 4.11 0.16 -9.38
C VAL A 246 4.95 1.11 -8.54
N ASP A 247 4.52 1.28 -7.28
CA ASP A 247 5.36 1.76 -6.19
C ASP A 247 5.57 0.63 -5.17
N PRO A 248 6.79 0.06 -5.06
CA PRO A 248 7.08 -1.03 -4.13
C PRO A 248 7.26 -0.58 -2.67
N ALA A 249 7.18 0.71 -2.38
CA ALA A 249 7.20 1.28 -1.03
C ALA A 249 6.25 2.49 -0.97
N CYS A 250 4.95 2.24 -1.22
CA CYS A 250 4.01 3.28 -1.57
C CYS A 250 3.66 4.26 -0.44
N GLY A 251 3.97 3.94 0.81
CA GLY A 251 3.67 4.80 1.96
C GLY A 251 2.19 5.16 2.00
N ALA A 252 1.88 6.45 2.12
CA ALA A 252 0.49 6.93 2.09
C ALA A 252 -0.12 6.94 0.68
N GLY A 253 0.65 6.72 -0.39
CA GLY A 253 0.15 6.59 -1.77
C GLY A 253 0.30 7.84 -2.64
N THR A 254 1.09 8.84 -2.21
CA THR A 254 1.24 10.14 -2.89
C THR A 254 1.52 9.98 -4.39
N TYR A 255 2.51 9.18 -4.78
CA TYR A 255 2.88 9.00 -6.19
C TYR A 255 1.82 8.23 -6.99
N LEU A 256 1.17 7.23 -6.39
CA LEU A 256 0.12 6.45 -7.07
C LEU A 256 -1.08 7.33 -7.41
N LEU A 257 -1.50 8.20 -6.47
CA LEU A 257 -2.60 9.13 -6.69
C LEU A 257 -2.23 10.24 -7.68
N THR A 258 -1.01 10.78 -7.60
CA THR A 258 -0.52 11.75 -8.58
C THR A 258 -0.50 11.15 -9.99
N ALA A 259 0.04 9.94 -10.15
CA ALA A 259 0.09 9.25 -11.44
C ALA A 259 -1.31 8.95 -11.99
N HIS A 260 -2.25 8.53 -11.14
CA HIS A 260 -3.64 8.33 -11.54
C HIS A 260 -4.26 9.63 -12.08
N ARG A 261 -4.06 10.77 -11.40
CA ARG A 261 -4.60 12.07 -11.83
C ARG A 261 -3.97 12.52 -13.15
N GLN A 262 -2.66 12.36 -13.32
CA GLN A 262 -1.97 12.73 -14.56
C GLN A 262 -2.39 11.84 -15.75
N LEU A 263 -2.51 10.53 -15.56
CA LEU A 263 -3.04 9.64 -16.60
C LEU A 263 -4.45 10.05 -17.04
N LEU A 264 -5.33 10.39 -16.09
CA LEU A 264 -6.66 10.93 -16.42
C LEU A 264 -6.57 12.22 -17.25
N SER A 265 -5.73 13.16 -16.83
CA SER A 265 -5.54 14.42 -17.56
C SER A 265 -5.02 14.22 -18.99
N HIS A 266 -4.17 13.22 -19.21
CA HIS A 266 -3.68 12.87 -20.54
C HIS A 266 -4.67 12.07 -21.38
N TYR A 267 -5.53 11.26 -20.74
CA TYR A 267 -6.52 10.44 -21.44
C TYR A 267 -7.82 11.19 -21.74
N ALA A 268 -8.19 12.21 -20.97
CA ALA A 268 -9.42 12.97 -21.19
C ALA A 268 -9.51 13.60 -22.60
N PRO A 269 -8.45 14.25 -23.13
CA PRO A 269 -8.48 14.75 -24.51
C PRO A 269 -8.63 13.65 -25.56
N LEU A 270 -8.03 12.47 -25.32
CA LEU A 270 -8.13 11.32 -26.23
C LEU A 270 -9.55 10.74 -26.24
N VAL A 271 -10.22 10.69 -25.08
CA VAL A 271 -11.63 10.28 -25.00
C VAL A 271 -12.49 11.19 -25.87
N GLY A 272 -12.24 12.50 -25.87
CA GLY A 272 -12.96 13.44 -26.74
C GLY A 272 -12.81 13.21 -28.25
N GLN A 273 -11.81 12.43 -28.69
CA GLN A 273 -11.60 12.07 -30.10
C GLN A 273 -12.35 10.80 -30.52
N LEU A 274 -12.90 10.04 -29.56
CA LEU A 274 -13.67 8.85 -29.87
C LEU A 274 -15.10 9.23 -30.34
N PRO A 275 -15.75 8.38 -31.16
CA PRO A 275 -17.17 8.55 -31.47
C PRO A 275 -18.01 8.59 -30.19
N PRO A 276 -19.09 9.41 -30.10
CA PRO A 276 -19.88 9.57 -28.88
C PRO A 276 -20.36 8.26 -28.25
N GLU A 277 -20.69 7.27 -29.07
CA GLU A 277 -21.14 5.94 -28.64
C GLU A 277 -20.04 5.08 -27.99
N GLU A 278 -18.77 5.42 -28.20
CA GLU A 278 -17.61 4.71 -27.64
C GLU A 278 -16.93 5.46 -26.49
N GLN A 279 -17.28 6.73 -26.26
CA GLN A 279 -16.67 7.53 -25.20
C GLN A 279 -16.99 6.91 -23.85
N PRO A 280 -15.98 6.40 -23.10
CA PRO A 280 -16.23 5.96 -21.74
C PRO A 280 -16.63 7.19 -20.91
N ASP A 281 -17.59 7.01 -20.01
CA ASP A 281 -17.80 8.02 -18.97
C ASP A 281 -16.53 8.15 -18.11
N LEU A 282 -16.41 9.29 -17.40
CA LEU A 282 -15.26 9.56 -16.55
C LEU A 282 -15.03 8.44 -15.53
N LEU A 283 -16.10 7.85 -15.03
CA LEU A 283 -16.08 6.77 -14.05
C LEU A 283 -15.39 5.51 -14.60
N ARG A 284 -15.75 5.06 -15.81
CA ARG A 284 -15.12 3.93 -16.51
C ARG A 284 -13.65 4.19 -16.80
N LEU A 285 -13.29 5.43 -17.16
CA LEU A 285 -11.89 5.79 -17.37
C LEU A 285 -11.07 5.68 -16.07
N HIS A 286 -11.59 6.20 -14.95
CA HIS A 286 -10.93 6.05 -13.65
C HIS A 286 -10.78 4.57 -13.26
N GLN A 287 -11.81 3.75 -13.46
CA GLN A 287 -11.75 2.31 -13.17
C GLN A 287 -10.69 1.61 -14.01
N HIS A 288 -10.62 1.94 -15.30
CA HIS A 288 -9.68 1.35 -16.24
C HIS A 288 -8.23 1.64 -15.84
N ILE A 289 -7.92 2.89 -15.48
CA ILE A 289 -6.60 3.31 -14.98
C ILE A 289 -6.28 2.63 -13.65
N SER A 290 -7.22 2.63 -12.70
CA SER A 290 -7.03 2.07 -11.35
C SER A 290 -6.60 0.58 -11.35
N ARG A 291 -6.98 -0.20 -12.37
CA ARG A 291 -6.59 -1.62 -12.50
C ARG A 291 -5.10 -1.83 -12.82
N HIS A 292 -4.40 -0.76 -13.20
CA HIS A 292 -3.02 -0.80 -13.68
C HIS A 292 -2.05 -0.06 -12.76
N ILE A 293 -2.51 0.42 -11.59
CA ILE A 293 -1.68 1.12 -10.61
C ILE A 293 -1.55 0.26 -9.36
N TYR A 294 -0.32 -0.17 -9.06
CA TYR A 294 0.01 -1.11 -8.00
C TYR A 294 0.81 -0.42 -6.90
N GLY A 295 0.53 -0.78 -5.65
CA GLY A 295 1.20 -0.25 -4.47
C GLY A 295 1.52 -1.35 -3.49
N ILE A 296 2.76 -1.40 -3.01
CA ILE A 296 3.20 -2.33 -1.99
C ILE A 296 3.82 -1.50 -0.86
N ASP A 297 3.48 -1.83 0.38
CA ASP A 297 4.19 -1.30 1.54
C ASP A 297 4.33 -2.37 2.63
N ALA A 298 5.46 -2.37 3.35
CA ALA A 298 5.69 -3.31 4.42
C ALA A 298 4.78 -3.05 5.64
N TRP A 299 4.27 -1.83 5.79
CA TRP A 299 3.39 -1.46 6.89
C TRP A 299 1.92 -1.48 6.46
N PRO A 300 1.09 -2.40 6.98
CA PRO A 300 -0.32 -2.52 6.58
C PRO A 300 -1.15 -1.25 6.77
N VAL A 301 -0.81 -0.43 7.78
CA VAL A 301 -1.44 0.87 8.04
C VAL A 301 -1.21 1.84 6.88
N ALA A 302 0.00 1.89 6.31
CA ALA A 302 0.30 2.75 5.17
C ALA A 302 -0.58 2.39 3.96
N VAL A 303 -0.68 1.08 3.67
CA VAL A 303 -1.56 0.55 2.61
C VAL A 303 -3.03 0.93 2.87
N GLN A 304 -3.51 0.83 4.10
CA GLN A 304 -4.87 1.19 4.45
C GLN A 304 -5.15 2.70 4.26
N LEU A 305 -4.18 3.56 4.59
CA LEU A 305 -4.27 4.99 4.31
C LEU A 305 -4.28 5.27 2.80
N THR A 306 -3.47 4.55 2.00
CA THR A 306 -3.54 4.63 0.53
C THR A 306 -4.91 4.22 -0.01
N GLN A 307 -5.47 3.11 0.49
CA GLN A 307 -6.80 2.65 0.12
C GLN A 307 -7.86 3.71 0.44
N LEU A 308 -7.80 4.34 1.62
CA LEU A 308 -8.68 5.44 1.98
C LEU A 308 -8.56 6.60 0.98
N GLN A 309 -7.35 7.06 0.66
CA GLN A 309 -7.18 8.17 -0.30
C GLN A 309 -7.79 7.85 -1.66
N LEU A 310 -7.59 6.63 -2.17
CA LEU A 310 -8.25 6.18 -3.41
C LEU A 310 -9.77 6.19 -3.28
N HIS A 311 -10.33 5.71 -2.16
CA HIS A 311 -11.77 5.74 -1.93
C HIS A 311 -12.32 7.16 -1.88
N LEU A 312 -11.60 8.11 -1.26
CA LEU A 312 -12.00 9.51 -1.21
C LEU A 312 -11.93 10.18 -2.59
N GLN A 313 -10.90 9.88 -3.39
CA GLN A 313 -10.82 10.35 -4.78
C GLN A 313 -11.95 9.79 -5.64
N ARG A 314 -12.30 8.50 -5.46
CA ARG A 314 -13.45 7.87 -6.14
C ARG A 314 -14.75 8.53 -5.73
N LEU A 315 -14.94 8.76 -4.43
CA LEU A 315 -16.11 9.43 -3.87
C LEU A 315 -16.31 10.83 -4.48
N ALA A 316 -15.24 11.61 -4.60
CA ALA A 316 -15.27 12.92 -5.24
C ALA A 316 -15.62 12.86 -6.74
N ALA A 317 -15.22 11.79 -7.43
CA ALA A 317 -15.49 11.60 -8.85
C ALA A 317 -16.88 10.99 -9.17
N THR A 318 -17.59 10.46 -8.17
CA THR A 318 -18.86 9.73 -8.38
C THR A 318 -20.10 10.58 -8.10
N PRO A 319 -21.08 10.60 -9.01
CA PRO A 319 -22.31 11.36 -8.81
C PRO A 319 -23.28 10.67 -7.86
N THR A 320 -23.36 9.33 -7.86
CA THR A 320 -24.27 8.57 -6.99
C THR A 320 -23.55 7.55 -6.10
N PRO A 321 -24.16 7.11 -4.98
CA PRO A 321 -23.60 6.04 -4.15
C PRO A 321 -23.39 4.70 -4.85
N ALA A 322 -24.23 4.38 -5.84
CA ALA A 322 -24.09 3.14 -6.62
C ALA A 322 -22.82 3.15 -7.47
N ASP A 323 -22.43 4.33 -7.97
CA ASP A 323 -21.25 4.51 -8.81
C ASP A 323 -19.94 4.25 -8.06
N LEU A 324 -19.91 4.52 -6.75
CA LEU A 324 -18.74 4.28 -5.89
C LEU A 324 -18.37 2.79 -5.82
N GLN A 325 -19.34 1.90 -6.02
CA GLN A 325 -19.12 0.46 -5.97
C GLN A 325 -18.65 -0.12 -7.29
N ARG A 326 -18.74 0.63 -8.40
CA ARG A 326 -18.29 0.14 -9.72
C ARG A 326 -16.75 0.02 -9.81
N PHE A 327 -16.02 0.55 -8.83
CA PHE A 327 -14.57 0.43 -8.80
C PHE A 327 -14.09 -0.95 -8.35
N PRO A 328 -12.98 -1.44 -8.93
CA PRO A 328 -12.36 -2.65 -8.42
C PRO A 328 -11.92 -2.45 -6.95
N PRO A 329 -11.98 -3.52 -6.13
CA PRO A 329 -11.45 -3.54 -4.79
C PRO A 329 -9.99 -3.12 -4.79
N ALA A 330 -9.65 -2.19 -3.90
CA ALA A 330 -8.31 -1.62 -3.85
C ALA A 330 -7.25 -2.67 -3.41
N ASP A 331 -7.65 -3.69 -2.66
CA ASP A 331 -6.83 -4.84 -2.25
C ASP A 331 -6.46 -5.80 -3.40
N THR A 332 -6.89 -5.51 -4.63
CA THR A 332 -6.46 -6.26 -5.84
C THR A 332 -5.21 -5.67 -6.50
N THR A 333 -4.84 -4.44 -6.15
CA THR A 333 -3.62 -3.77 -6.65
C THR A 333 -2.77 -3.14 -5.55
N LEU A 334 -3.33 -2.95 -4.35
CA LEU A 334 -2.62 -2.49 -3.16
C LEU A 334 -2.41 -3.63 -2.17
N PHE A 335 -1.16 -3.89 -1.80
CA PHE A 335 -0.79 -5.03 -0.97
C PHE A 335 0.12 -4.64 0.20
N SER A 336 -0.07 -5.30 1.34
CA SER A 336 0.88 -5.23 2.45
C SER A 336 1.93 -6.34 2.33
N GLY A 337 3.21 -5.99 2.44
CA GLY A 337 4.31 -6.95 2.46
C GLY A 337 5.67 -6.30 2.21
N ASN A 338 6.72 -6.98 2.64
CA ASN A 338 8.09 -6.55 2.45
C ASN A 338 8.53 -6.83 1.01
N ALA A 339 8.59 -5.77 0.21
CA ALA A 339 8.98 -5.81 -1.20
C ALA A 339 10.38 -6.42 -1.48
N LEU A 340 11.28 -6.44 -0.48
CA LEU A 340 12.65 -6.95 -0.63
C LEU A 340 12.78 -8.45 -0.39
N VAL A 341 11.72 -9.13 0.08
CA VAL A 341 11.74 -10.57 0.35
C VAL A 341 10.46 -11.23 -0.11
N GLY A 342 10.59 -12.42 -0.67
CA GLY A 342 9.51 -13.12 -1.34
C GLY A 342 9.94 -13.56 -2.74
N LEU A 343 9.13 -14.41 -3.34
CA LEU A 343 9.45 -15.07 -4.60
C LEU A 343 9.12 -14.12 -5.76
N VAL A 344 10.14 -13.68 -6.52
CA VAL A 344 9.96 -12.90 -7.77
C VAL A 344 9.44 -13.80 -8.88
N GLN A 345 10.03 -14.98 -8.99
CA GLN A 345 9.58 -16.07 -9.83
C GLN A 345 9.27 -17.26 -8.94
N VAL A 346 8.27 -18.04 -9.33
CA VAL A 346 7.90 -19.27 -8.65
C VAL A 346 8.15 -20.41 -9.62
N ASP A 347 9.09 -21.28 -9.25
CA ASP A 347 9.35 -22.53 -9.94
C ASP A 347 8.20 -23.51 -9.64
N SER A 348 7.39 -23.81 -10.66
CA SER A 348 6.22 -24.69 -10.51
C SER A 348 6.60 -26.11 -10.11
N GLU A 349 7.73 -26.64 -10.60
CA GLU A 349 8.17 -28.00 -10.27
C GLU A 349 8.56 -28.11 -8.79
N ARG A 350 9.21 -27.07 -8.25
CA ARG A 350 9.51 -27.00 -6.80
C ARG A 350 8.26 -26.77 -5.95
N PHE A 351 7.28 -26.03 -6.46
CA PHE A 351 6.00 -25.81 -5.77
C PHE A 351 5.21 -27.11 -5.61
N GLU A 352 5.27 -27.99 -6.60
CA GLU A 352 4.53 -29.24 -6.67
C GLU A 352 5.19 -30.40 -5.89
N ALA A 353 6.44 -30.25 -5.46
CA ALA A 353 7.14 -31.26 -4.69
C ALA A 353 6.47 -31.50 -3.31
N PRO A 354 6.34 -32.76 -2.85
CA PRO A 354 5.70 -33.06 -1.57
C PRO A 354 6.45 -32.39 -0.42
N ALA A 355 5.75 -31.51 0.31
CA ALA A 355 6.32 -30.83 1.47
C ALA A 355 6.84 -31.85 2.50
N PRO A 356 8.01 -31.64 3.12
CA PRO A 356 8.52 -32.54 4.15
C PRO A 356 7.57 -32.54 5.36
N THR A 357 6.80 -33.63 5.48
CA THR A 357 6.02 -34.12 6.63
C THR A 357 5.51 -33.07 7.63
N LEU A 358 4.27 -32.60 7.43
CA LEU A 358 3.44 -32.06 8.52
C LEU A 358 2.97 -33.22 9.44
N PRO A 359 2.88 -33.04 10.77
CA PRO A 359 2.19 -33.99 11.63
C PRO A 359 0.74 -34.12 11.17
N ARG A 360 0.33 -35.35 10.83
CA ARG A 360 -1.06 -35.67 10.46
C ARG A 360 -1.95 -35.61 11.70
N GLN A 361 -2.53 -34.44 11.98
CA GLN A 361 -3.75 -34.35 12.78
C GLN A 361 -4.89 -33.90 11.88
N GLY A 362 -5.92 -34.74 11.82
CA GLY A 362 -7.05 -34.63 10.91
C GLY A 362 -7.72 -33.28 10.99
N SER A 363 -7.67 -32.53 9.89
CA SER A 363 -8.52 -31.38 9.65
C SER A 363 -8.98 -31.44 8.20
N LEU A 364 -10.27 -31.16 7.99
CA LEU A 364 -11.00 -31.18 6.72
C LEU A 364 -10.52 -30.13 5.69
N LEU A 365 -9.29 -29.62 5.83
CA LEU A 365 -8.68 -28.58 4.98
C LEU A 365 -7.90 -29.17 3.78
N GLN A 366 -8.30 -30.34 3.31
CA GLN A 366 -7.58 -31.10 2.29
C GLN A 366 -7.77 -30.75 0.80
N PRO A 367 -8.58 -29.77 0.32
CA PRO A 367 -8.68 -29.57 -1.13
C PRO A 367 -7.42 -28.96 -1.75
N LEU A 368 -6.75 -28.03 -1.07
CA LEU A 368 -5.63 -27.32 -1.70
C LEU A 368 -4.34 -28.14 -1.66
N ALA A 369 -4.15 -29.06 -0.71
CA ALA A 369 -2.94 -29.90 -0.53
C ALA A 369 -2.48 -30.65 -1.79
N ALA A 370 -3.36 -30.78 -2.79
CA ALA A 370 -3.14 -31.49 -4.04
C ALA A 370 -3.14 -30.61 -5.30
N GLU A 371 -3.30 -29.28 -5.21
CA GLU A 371 -3.32 -28.40 -6.38
C GLU A 371 -1.93 -27.88 -6.75
N ASP A 372 -1.56 -28.01 -8.03
CA ASP A 372 -0.34 -27.48 -8.61
C ASP A 372 -0.34 -25.93 -8.64
N TYR A 373 0.83 -25.30 -8.71
CA TYR A 373 0.96 -23.83 -8.64
C TYR A 373 0.13 -23.13 -9.73
N ARG A 374 0.10 -23.74 -10.91
CA ARG A 374 -0.65 -23.22 -12.07
C ARG A 374 -2.15 -23.21 -11.81
N SER A 375 -2.68 -24.23 -11.14
CA SER A 375 -4.09 -24.31 -10.75
C SER A 375 -4.45 -23.21 -9.77
N ILE A 376 -3.60 -22.92 -8.78
CA ILE A 376 -3.84 -21.83 -7.82
C ILE A 376 -3.80 -20.46 -8.50
N LEU A 377 -2.83 -20.24 -9.40
CA LEU A 377 -2.75 -19.02 -10.21
C LEU A 377 -3.97 -18.86 -11.13
N GLN A 378 -4.36 -19.94 -11.82
CA GLN A 378 -5.52 -19.94 -12.71
C GLN A 378 -6.81 -19.73 -11.92
N ALA A 379 -6.96 -20.38 -10.76
CA ALA A 379 -8.09 -20.18 -9.85
C ALA A 379 -8.15 -18.71 -9.39
N ARG A 380 -7.03 -18.12 -8.97
CA ARG A 380 -6.97 -16.70 -8.60
C ARG A 380 -7.34 -15.81 -9.78
N HIS A 381 -6.76 -16.03 -10.97
CA HIS A 381 -7.02 -15.23 -12.16
C HIS A 381 -8.50 -15.29 -12.54
N ILE A 382 -9.09 -16.50 -12.60
CA ILE A 382 -10.51 -16.69 -12.88
C ILE A 382 -11.37 -15.96 -11.84
N HIS A 383 -11.11 -16.13 -10.54
CA HIS A 383 -11.92 -15.46 -9.51
C HIS A 383 -11.75 -13.94 -9.55
N LEU A 384 -10.54 -13.43 -9.83
CA LEU A 384 -10.29 -12.00 -9.96
C LEU A 384 -11.01 -11.41 -11.17
N GLU A 385 -10.91 -12.02 -12.34
CA GLU A 385 -11.57 -11.54 -13.55
C GLU A 385 -13.09 -11.73 -13.48
N TYR A 386 -13.56 -12.85 -12.92
CA TYR A 386 -14.98 -13.08 -12.65
C TYR A 386 -15.52 -12.05 -11.65
N TYR A 387 -14.77 -11.75 -10.59
CA TYR A 387 -15.10 -10.65 -9.68
C TYR A 387 -15.19 -9.31 -10.43
N ARG A 388 -14.18 -8.96 -11.22
CA ARG A 388 -14.15 -7.70 -11.99
C ARG A 388 -15.31 -7.59 -12.98
N ALA A 389 -15.67 -8.67 -13.67
CA ALA A 389 -16.70 -8.67 -14.70
C ALA A 389 -18.12 -8.69 -14.13
N GLN A 390 -18.35 -9.40 -13.02
CA GLN A 390 -19.70 -9.58 -12.46
C GLN A 390 -20.08 -8.49 -11.45
N THR A 391 -19.11 -7.78 -10.87
CA THR A 391 -19.41 -6.77 -9.84
C THR A 391 -20.32 -5.65 -10.36
N GLU A 392 -20.06 -5.14 -11.57
CA GLU A 392 -20.88 -4.06 -12.17
C GLU A 392 -22.35 -4.45 -12.40
N PRO A 393 -22.69 -5.59 -13.07
CA PRO A 393 -24.09 -5.99 -13.23
C PRO A 393 -24.76 -6.37 -11.90
N LEU A 394 -24.02 -6.99 -10.95
CA LEU A 394 -24.57 -7.32 -9.63
C LEU A 394 -24.91 -6.08 -8.81
N ILE A 395 -24.07 -5.03 -8.89
CA ILE A 395 -24.35 -3.75 -8.24
C ILE A 395 -25.54 -3.05 -8.92
N ALA A 396 -25.61 -3.09 -10.26
CA ALA A 396 -26.70 -2.48 -11.00
C ALA A 396 -28.06 -3.14 -10.70
N ALA A 397 -28.10 -4.45 -10.45
CA ALA A 397 -29.31 -5.15 -10.02
C ALA A 397 -29.81 -4.67 -8.65
N GLY A 398 -28.90 -4.29 -7.75
CA GLY A 398 -29.21 -3.62 -6.48
C GLY A 398 -29.98 -4.47 -5.45
N ASP A 399 -30.20 -5.76 -5.73
CA ASP A 399 -30.91 -6.68 -4.85
C ASP A 399 -29.98 -7.38 -3.84
N LEU A 400 -30.59 -8.01 -2.82
CA LEU A 400 -29.84 -8.69 -1.75
C LEU A 400 -29.06 -9.90 -2.22
N ALA A 401 -29.57 -10.62 -3.23
CA ALA A 401 -28.93 -11.81 -3.74
C ALA A 401 -27.62 -11.45 -4.44
N SER A 402 -27.65 -10.38 -5.24
CA SER A 402 -26.51 -9.88 -6.01
C SER A 402 -25.39 -9.34 -5.11
N GLN A 403 -25.74 -8.64 -4.03
CA GLN A 403 -24.79 -8.20 -3.01
C GLN A 403 -24.17 -9.37 -2.25
N GLY A 404 -24.99 -10.35 -1.86
CA GLY A 404 -24.51 -11.58 -1.21
C GLY A 404 -23.52 -12.33 -2.11
N GLN A 405 -23.81 -12.42 -3.40
CA GLN A 405 -22.93 -13.05 -4.39
C GLN A 405 -21.60 -12.31 -4.54
N ALA A 406 -21.62 -10.97 -4.68
CA ALA A 406 -20.39 -10.18 -4.76
C ALA A 406 -19.50 -10.34 -3.52
N ASN A 407 -20.09 -10.35 -2.32
CA ASN A 407 -19.35 -10.56 -1.08
C ASN A 407 -18.75 -11.97 -0.97
N LEU A 408 -19.49 -13.01 -1.38
CA LEU A 408 -18.97 -14.39 -1.42
C LEU A 408 -17.78 -14.51 -2.38
N MET A 409 -17.86 -13.87 -3.55
CA MET A 409 -16.77 -13.86 -4.53
C MET A 409 -15.51 -13.16 -3.98
N TRP A 410 -15.69 -12.06 -3.25
CA TRP A 410 -14.58 -11.39 -2.56
C TRP A 410 -13.94 -12.29 -1.48
N GLN A 411 -14.76 -12.95 -0.65
CA GLN A 411 -14.28 -13.88 0.38
C GLN A 411 -13.51 -15.06 -0.21
N GLN A 412 -13.97 -15.60 -1.34
CA GLN A 412 -13.28 -16.67 -2.07
C GLN A 412 -11.89 -16.21 -2.56
N LEU A 413 -11.80 -15.02 -3.16
CA LEU A 413 -10.52 -14.46 -3.61
C LEU A 413 -9.52 -14.30 -2.45
N HIS A 414 -9.99 -13.79 -1.30
CA HIS A 414 -9.16 -13.67 -0.09
C HIS A 414 -8.72 -15.01 0.46
N HIS A 415 -9.61 -16.00 0.47
CA HIS A 415 -9.27 -17.36 0.91
C HIS A 415 -8.18 -18.00 0.03
N ILE A 416 -8.27 -17.80 -1.29
CA ILE A 416 -7.24 -18.25 -2.25
C ILE A 416 -5.90 -17.56 -1.95
N ASN A 417 -5.90 -16.23 -1.81
CA ASN A 417 -4.68 -15.46 -1.52
C ASN A 417 -4.02 -15.90 -0.20
N HIS A 418 -4.81 -16.04 0.87
CA HIS A 418 -4.30 -16.48 2.17
C HIS A 418 -3.70 -17.89 2.10
N THR A 419 -4.39 -18.83 1.44
CA THR A 419 -3.88 -20.20 1.33
C THR A 419 -2.61 -20.27 0.47
N ALA A 420 -2.53 -19.49 -0.60
CA ALA A 420 -1.34 -19.38 -1.42
C ALA A 420 -0.14 -18.82 -0.61
N GLN A 421 -0.37 -17.78 0.19
CA GLN A 421 0.68 -17.17 1.03
C GLN A 421 1.35 -18.21 1.94
N ILE A 422 0.58 -19.06 2.62
CA ILE A 422 1.12 -20.10 3.52
C ILE A 422 2.07 -21.04 2.77
N ARG A 423 1.71 -21.45 1.55
CA ARG A 423 2.54 -22.34 0.72
C ARG A 423 3.77 -21.65 0.19
N LEU A 424 3.61 -20.43 -0.30
CA LEU A 424 4.72 -19.64 -0.84
C LEU A 424 5.75 -19.35 0.27
N ASN A 425 5.33 -19.20 1.52
CA ASN A 425 6.22 -19.10 2.68
C ASN A 425 6.97 -20.42 2.96
N GLN A 426 6.35 -21.58 2.73
CA GLN A 426 7.05 -22.88 2.82
C GLN A 426 8.12 -23.02 1.74
N LEU A 427 7.84 -22.58 0.52
CA LEU A 427 8.83 -22.57 -0.55
C LEU A 427 9.95 -21.58 -0.30
N LEU A 428 9.61 -20.39 0.19
CA LEU A 428 10.60 -19.41 0.62
C LEU A 428 11.50 -19.97 1.74
N LEU A 429 10.94 -20.72 2.69
CA LEU A 429 11.71 -21.41 3.71
C LEU A 429 12.69 -22.43 3.10
N SER A 430 12.25 -23.20 2.09
CA SER A 430 13.11 -24.14 1.37
C SER A 430 14.27 -23.43 0.66
N GLU A 431 13.99 -22.28 0.04
CA GLU A 431 15.00 -21.44 -0.61
C GLU A 431 16.04 -20.93 0.40
N PHE A 432 15.58 -20.39 1.54
CA PHE A 432 16.46 -19.93 2.61
C PHE A 432 17.31 -21.07 3.17
N SER A 433 16.70 -22.20 3.49
CA SER A 433 17.36 -23.27 4.25
C SER A 433 18.18 -24.20 3.38
N GLN A 434 17.62 -24.69 2.27
CA GLN A 434 18.23 -25.74 1.45
C GLN A 434 19.14 -25.16 0.37
N HIS A 435 18.69 -24.11 -0.33
CA HIS A 435 19.46 -23.53 -1.43
C HIS A 435 20.53 -22.54 -0.93
N LEU A 436 20.15 -21.62 -0.04
CA LEU A 436 21.06 -20.59 0.47
C LEU A 436 21.80 -20.97 1.76
N GLY A 437 21.44 -22.09 2.40
CA GLY A 437 22.09 -22.58 3.62
C GLY A 437 22.00 -21.60 4.79
N ILE A 438 20.90 -20.86 4.89
CA ILE A 438 20.68 -19.85 5.92
C ILE A 438 20.13 -20.53 7.16
N HIS A 439 20.67 -20.14 8.31
CA HIS A 439 20.21 -20.59 9.60
C HIS A 439 19.85 -19.39 10.44
N TYR A 440 18.97 -19.58 11.40
CA TYR A 440 18.84 -18.61 12.48
C TYR A 440 20.16 -18.57 13.23
N GLN A 441 20.75 -17.39 13.36
CA GLN A 441 21.97 -17.15 14.13
C GLN A 441 21.76 -15.96 15.04
N GLN A 442 21.94 -16.17 16.34
CA GLN A 442 21.85 -15.08 17.29
C GLN A 442 22.74 -15.27 18.51
N PRO A 443 23.43 -14.23 19.01
CA PRO A 443 24.00 -14.24 20.36
C PRO A 443 22.90 -14.39 21.42
N ASP A 444 23.07 -15.35 22.34
CA ASP A 444 22.30 -15.45 23.57
C ASP A 444 22.62 -14.28 24.52
N ALA A 445 21.96 -14.23 25.67
CA ALA A 445 22.17 -13.18 26.69
C ALA A 445 23.64 -13.09 27.19
N TYR A 446 24.47 -14.10 26.90
CA TYR A 446 25.88 -14.20 27.28
C TYR A 446 26.83 -14.13 26.07
N GLY A 447 26.32 -13.84 24.87
CA GLY A 447 27.11 -13.73 23.64
C GLY A 447 27.41 -15.05 22.93
N ARG A 448 26.83 -16.19 23.33
CA ARG A 448 26.98 -17.48 22.61
C ARG A 448 25.97 -17.58 21.49
N HIS A 449 26.41 -17.97 20.29
CA HIS A 449 25.52 -18.07 19.16
C HIS A 449 24.61 -19.31 19.25
N GLN A 450 23.30 -19.12 19.44
CA GLN A 450 22.31 -20.16 19.18
C GLN A 450 22.08 -20.26 17.68
N ARG A 451 22.43 -21.42 17.11
CA ARG A 451 22.19 -21.78 15.71
C ARG A 451 21.03 -22.78 15.67
N ARG A 452 19.95 -22.43 14.97
CA ARG A 452 18.82 -23.35 14.71
C ARG A 452 18.38 -23.28 13.26
N VAL A 453 17.64 -24.30 12.82
CA VAL A 453 16.97 -24.29 11.52
C VAL A 453 15.85 -23.25 11.54
N LEU A 454 15.63 -22.59 10.41
CA LEU A 454 14.51 -21.68 10.22
C LEU A 454 13.19 -22.47 10.13
N THR A 455 12.10 -21.81 10.48
CA THR A 455 10.74 -22.34 10.48
C THR A 455 9.85 -21.47 9.59
N THR A 456 8.62 -21.91 9.31
CA THR A 456 7.65 -21.09 8.56
C THR A 456 7.31 -19.79 9.30
N ALA A 457 7.25 -19.81 10.63
CA ALA A 457 7.01 -18.62 11.43
C ALA A 457 8.12 -17.56 11.24
N ASP A 458 9.36 -17.99 11.01
CA ASP A 458 10.46 -17.06 10.70
C ASP A 458 10.27 -16.38 9.33
N MET A 459 9.62 -17.07 8.38
CA MET A 459 9.24 -16.49 7.07
C MET A 459 8.04 -15.55 7.24
N ASP A 460 7.01 -15.97 7.98
CA ASP A 460 5.83 -15.14 8.27
C ASP A 460 6.24 -13.80 8.91
N ALA A 461 7.22 -13.83 9.83
CA ALA A 461 7.75 -12.64 10.50
C ALA A 461 8.50 -11.66 9.60
N LEU A 462 8.93 -12.07 8.40
CA LEU A 462 9.48 -11.17 7.39
C LEU A 462 8.39 -10.46 6.56
N HIS A 463 7.14 -10.90 6.69
CA HIS A 463 6.00 -10.46 5.88
C HIS A 463 6.31 -10.44 4.37
N PRO A 464 6.79 -11.55 3.77
CA PRO A 464 7.27 -11.54 2.38
C PRO A 464 6.16 -11.22 1.39
N PHE A 465 6.49 -10.40 0.39
CA PHE A 465 5.62 -10.16 -0.74
C PHE A 465 6.02 -11.04 -1.93
N HIS A 466 5.16 -12.02 -2.28
CA HIS A 466 5.39 -12.93 -3.40
C HIS A 466 4.96 -12.31 -4.73
N TRP A 467 5.84 -11.48 -5.28
CA TRP A 467 5.68 -10.82 -6.59
C TRP A 467 5.21 -11.79 -7.69
N GLY A 468 5.81 -12.98 -7.78
CA GLY A 468 5.50 -14.00 -8.78
C GLY A 468 4.07 -14.54 -8.72
N PHE A 469 3.38 -14.35 -7.59
CA PHE A 469 1.99 -14.74 -7.39
C PHE A 469 1.03 -13.56 -7.60
N HIS A 470 1.25 -12.45 -6.91
CA HIS A 470 0.34 -11.30 -6.96
C HIS A 470 0.38 -10.57 -8.31
N CYS A 471 1.56 -10.52 -8.94
CA CYS A 471 1.84 -9.80 -10.17
C CYS A 471 2.21 -10.73 -11.33
N HIS A 472 1.77 -11.99 -11.28
CA HIS A 472 2.11 -13.02 -12.27
C HIS A 472 1.94 -12.56 -13.72
N ASP A 473 0.75 -12.05 -14.06
CA ASP A 473 0.40 -11.64 -15.44
C ASP A 473 1.27 -10.49 -15.97
N ILE A 474 1.82 -9.66 -15.08
CA ILE A 474 2.72 -8.55 -15.41
C ILE A 474 4.14 -9.07 -15.61
N LEU A 475 4.61 -9.91 -14.69
CA LEU A 475 5.96 -10.47 -14.74
C LEU A 475 6.14 -11.44 -15.92
N GLN A 476 5.08 -12.17 -16.31
CA GLN A 476 5.08 -12.99 -17.54
C GLN A 476 5.23 -12.15 -18.82
N LYS A 477 4.80 -10.89 -18.80
CA LYS A 477 4.99 -9.91 -19.89
C LYS A 477 6.33 -9.17 -19.79
N GLY A 478 7.22 -9.61 -18.89
CA GLY A 478 8.56 -9.07 -18.70
C GLY A 478 8.67 -8.04 -17.58
N GLY A 479 7.58 -7.63 -16.92
CA GLY A 479 7.60 -6.68 -15.82
C GLY A 479 6.65 -5.50 -15.97
N PHE A 480 6.73 -4.56 -15.03
CA PHE A 480 5.95 -3.32 -15.05
C PHE A 480 6.44 -2.37 -16.13
N ASP A 481 5.52 -1.60 -16.71
CA ASP A 481 5.83 -0.51 -17.65
C ASP A 481 6.58 0.63 -16.95
N GLY A 482 6.10 1.00 -15.75
CA GLY A 482 6.60 2.14 -15.00
C GLY A 482 6.82 1.86 -13.53
N ILE A 483 7.86 2.46 -12.95
CA ILE A 483 8.10 2.46 -11.50
C ILE A 483 8.21 3.89 -10.99
N LEU A 484 7.44 4.17 -9.93
CA LEU A 484 7.37 5.45 -9.25
C LEU A 484 7.66 5.17 -7.78
N CYS A 485 8.80 5.60 -7.22
CA CYS A 485 9.14 5.16 -5.86
C CYS A 485 10.00 6.19 -5.12
N GLN A 486 9.73 6.36 -3.82
CA GLN A 486 10.71 6.87 -2.87
C GLN A 486 11.11 5.71 -1.94
N PRO A 487 12.25 5.05 -2.20
CA PRO A 487 12.70 3.98 -1.33
C PRO A 487 12.88 4.44 0.12
N PRO A 488 12.59 3.58 1.11
CA PRO A 488 12.87 3.89 2.50
C PRO A 488 14.36 4.19 2.70
N PRO A 489 14.72 5.28 3.39
CA PRO A 489 16.13 5.65 3.55
C PRO A 489 16.85 4.76 4.57
N GLY A 490 18.18 4.82 4.54
CA GLY A 490 19.02 4.31 5.63
C GLY A 490 19.45 2.85 5.52
N LEU A 491 20.11 2.38 6.58
CA LEU A 491 20.69 1.04 6.64
C LEU A 491 19.66 -0.01 7.05
N LEU A 492 19.71 -1.17 6.40
CA LEU A 492 18.98 -2.36 6.80
C LEU A 492 19.62 -2.98 8.05
N ARG A 493 19.19 -2.51 9.22
CA ARG A 493 19.63 -2.99 10.53
C ARG A 493 18.51 -2.85 11.56
N PRO A 494 18.57 -3.60 12.68
CA PRO A 494 17.67 -3.37 13.81
C PRO A 494 17.71 -1.91 14.25
N ASN A 495 16.53 -1.30 14.32
CA ASN A 495 16.34 0.09 14.74
C ASN A 495 15.51 0.09 16.04
N LEU A 496 15.93 0.88 17.05
CA LEU A 496 15.22 0.92 18.33
C LEU A 496 13.85 1.58 18.24
N ASP A 497 13.68 2.55 17.36
CA ASP A 497 12.40 3.22 17.16
C ASP A 497 11.43 2.28 16.43
N GLU A 498 11.88 1.60 15.37
CA GLU A 498 11.07 0.56 14.71
C GLU A 498 10.72 -0.59 15.67
N PHE A 499 11.66 -0.99 16.54
CA PHE A 499 11.40 -1.98 17.58
C PHE A 499 10.42 -1.49 18.63
N PHE A 500 10.57 -0.24 19.10
CA PHE A 500 9.65 0.38 20.04
C PHE A 500 8.22 0.40 19.48
N LEU A 501 8.07 0.70 18.19
CA LEU A 501 6.78 0.73 17.52
C LEU A 501 6.20 -0.68 17.32
N ALA A 502 7.01 -1.63 16.84
CA ALA A 502 6.57 -3.01 16.63
C ALA A 502 6.16 -3.71 17.95
N PHE A 503 6.82 -3.35 19.07
CA PHE A 503 6.61 -3.97 20.39
C PHE A 503 6.08 -2.97 21.43
N ARG A 504 5.39 -1.91 21.00
CA ARG A 504 4.81 -0.87 21.86
C ARG A 504 3.97 -1.41 23.05
N PRO A 505 3.23 -2.55 22.98
CA PRO A 505 2.47 -3.05 24.14
C PRO A 505 3.37 -3.48 25.26
N LEU A 506 4.48 -4.15 24.92
CA LEU A 506 5.43 -4.64 25.91
C LEU A 506 6.08 -3.47 26.64
N PHE A 507 6.36 -2.38 25.93
CA PHE A 507 6.87 -1.14 26.51
C PHE A 507 5.82 -0.41 27.36
N GLN A 508 4.60 -0.26 26.85
CA GLN A 508 3.49 0.40 27.55
C GLN A 508 3.09 -0.33 28.83
N ALA A 509 2.97 -1.66 28.81
CA ALA A 509 2.67 -2.48 29.98
C ALA A 509 3.71 -2.32 31.11
N LYS A 510 4.88 -1.75 30.80
CA LYS A 510 5.98 -1.51 31.72
C LYS A 510 6.21 -0.02 32.01
N GLY A 511 5.37 0.86 31.46
CA GLY A 511 5.51 2.32 31.59
C GLY A 511 6.80 2.87 30.98
N ILE A 512 7.33 2.22 29.93
CA ILE A 512 8.57 2.61 29.26
C ILE A 512 8.22 3.39 28.00
N ASP A 513 8.62 4.67 27.95
CA ASP A 513 8.49 5.47 26.73
C ASP A 513 9.70 5.33 25.79
N ARG A 514 9.57 5.89 24.59
CA ARG A 514 10.61 5.84 23.54
C ARG A 514 11.92 6.47 24.00
N GLN A 515 11.84 7.57 24.73
CA GLN A 515 13.01 8.32 25.19
C GLN A 515 13.78 7.52 26.25
N THR A 516 13.06 6.91 27.18
CA THR A 516 13.58 6.02 28.22
C THR A 516 14.22 4.79 27.61
N LEU A 517 13.61 4.16 26.60
CA LEU A 517 14.24 3.06 25.85
C LEU A 517 15.56 3.50 25.22
N ASN A 518 15.57 4.65 24.53
CA ASN A 518 16.75 5.16 23.85
C ASN A 518 17.90 5.47 24.82
N GLN A 519 17.60 5.92 26.03
CA GLN A 519 18.60 6.23 27.07
C GLN A 519 19.05 5.01 27.88
N LEU A 520 18.11 4.12 28.24
CA LEU A 520 18.31 3.07 29.25
C LEU A 520 18.11 1.64 28.70
N ARG A 521 18.26 1.44 27.38
CA ARG A 521 18.05 0.14 26.72
C ARG A 521 18.66 -1.04 27.48
N HIS A 522 19.94 -0.95 27.86
CA HIS A 522 20.63 -2.06 28.49
C HIS A 522 19.98 -2.45 29.83
N THR A 523 19.66 -1.46 30.66
CA THR A 523 18.96 -1.65 31.94
C THR A 523 17.56 -2.22 31.72
N ILE A 524 16.81 -1.69 30.76
CA ILE A 524 15.46 -2.16 30.41
C ILE A 524 15.49 -3.62 29.99
N LEU A 525 16.37 -4.00 29.07
CA LEU A 525 16.46 -5.39 28.59
C LEU A 525 17.01 -6.35 29.65
N GLN A 526 17.72 -5.86 30.68
CA GLN A 526 18.13 -6.69 31.83
C GLN A 526 16.97 -6.94 32.80
N HIS A 527 16.14 -5.93 33.08
CA HIS A 527 15.04 -6.05 34.04
C HIS A 527 13.74 -6.62 33.44
N HIS A 528 13.63 -6.66 32.11
CA HIS A 528 12.44 -7.14 31.41
C HIS A 528 12.78 -8.26 30.41
N PRO A 529 12.76 -9.55 30.85
CA PRO A 529 13.16 -10.69 30.02
C PRO A 529 12.31 -10.91 28.76
N ASP A 530 11.04 -10.51 28.80
CA ASP A 530 10.14 -10.52 27.65
C ASP A 530 10.54 -9.51 26.59
N LEU A 531 10.87 -8.27 26.98
CA LEU A 531 11.46 -7.27 26.07
C LEU A 531 12.82 -7.71 25.53
N ALA A 532 13.63 -8.35 26.36
CA ALA A 532 14.89 -8.95 25.93
C ALA A 532 14.65 -10.01 24.86
N THR A 533 13.64 -10.86 25.01
CA THR A 533 13.27 -11.89 24.05
C THR A 533 12.73 -11.29 22.75
N ALA A 534 11.81 -10.31 22.84
CA ALA A 534 11.30 -9.59 21.69
C ALA A 534 12.40 -8.87 20.89
N TRP A 535 13.31 -8.17 21.59
CA TRP A 535 14.45 -7.52 20.96
C TRP A 535 15.34 -8.54 20.28
N ARG A 536 15.53 -9.69 20.94
CA ARG A 536 16.31 -10.79 20.37
C ARG A 536 15.67 -11.32 19.09
N ASP A 537 14.38 -11.63 19.09
CA ASP A 537 13.70 -12.14 17.90
C ASP A 537 13.72 -11.12 16.75
N TYR A 538 13.45 -9.84 17.06
CA TYR A 538 13.55 -8.74 16.11
C TYR A 538 14.96 -8.62 15.49
N GLN A 539 16.02 -8.74 16.29
CA GLN A 539 17.39 -8.77 15.78
C GLN A 539 17.65 -10.01 14.91
N GLY A 540 17.10 -11.16 15.32
CA GLY A 540 17.13 -12.41 14.56
C GLY A 540 16.55 -12.24 13.16
N HIS A 541 15.38 -11.60 13.03
CA HIS A 541 14.71 -11.30 11.76
C HIS A 541 15.64 -10.58 10.79
N TYR A 542 16.31 -9.53 11.27
CA TYR A 542 17.31 -8.82 10.47
C TYR A 542 18.53 -9.66 10.12
N SER A 543 18.94 -10.61 10.97
CA SER A 543 20.11 -11.44 10.71
C SER A 543 19.89 -12.34 9.49
N TYR A 544 18.83 -13.17 9.49
CA TYR A 544 18.60 -14.08 8.38
C TYR A 544 18.07 -13.35 7.13
N LEU A 545 17.40 -12.20 7.27
CA LEU A 545 17.08 -11.32 6.13
C LEU A 545 18.34 -10.79 5.45
N ARG A 546 19.34 -10.34 6.22
CA ARG A 546 20.61 -9.86 5.67
C ARG A 546 21.39 -10.98 4.99
N ASP A 547 21.38 -12.18 5.57
CA ASP A 547 21.99 -13.36 4.95
C ASP A 547 21.31 -13.71 3.62
N PHE A 548 19.96 -13.66 3.58
CA PHE A 548 19.21 -13.82 2.35
C PHE A 548 19.62 -12.81 1.29
N ILE A 549 19.60 -11.52 1.63
CA ILE A 549 19.98 -10.45 0.70
C ILE A 549 21.40 -10.66 0.17
N ARG A 550 22.35 -11.08 1.01
CA ARG A 550 23.75 -11.27 0.61
C ARG A 550 24.00 -12.51 -0.25
N ARG A 551 23.19 -13.56 -0.09
CA ARG A 551 23.39 -14.85 -0.78
C ARG A 551 22.46 -15.01 -1.98
N SER A 552 21.35 -14.29 -2.01
CA SER A 552 20.41 -14.29 -3.12
C SER A 552 21.00 -13.62 -4.36
N SER A 553 20.66 -14.14 -5.53
CA SER A 553 20.95 -13.51 -6.81
C SER A 553 20.20 -12.19 -7.01
N ASP A 554 19.08 -11.98 -6.31
CA ASP A 554 18.19 -10.82 -6.44
C ASP A 554 18.86 -9.49 -6.07
N PHE A 555 19.97 -9.53 -5.33
CA PHE A 555 20.66 -8.33 -4.81
C PHE A 555 22.17 -8.38 -5.04
N ARG A 556 22.60 -9.09 -6.10
CA ARG A 556 24.02 -9.30 -6.44
C ARG A 556 24.78 -7.99 -6.59
N HIS A 557 24.16 -6.92 -7.09
CA HIS A 557 24.84 -5.67 -7.39
C HIS A 557 24.89 -4.73 -6.18
N ALA A 558 23.82 -4.64 -5.41
CA ALA A 558 23.74 -3.86 -4.18
C ALA A 558 24.60 -4.43 -3.05
N THR A 559 24.94 -5.73 -3.11
CA THR A 559 25.75 -6.42 -2.08
C THR A 559 27.22 -6.65 -2.47
N ARG A 560 27.56 -6.53 -3.77
CA ARG A 560 28.92 -6.76 -4.27
C ARG A 560 29.91 -5.76 -3.71
N SER A 561 31.01 -6.26 -3.15
CA SER A 561 32.15 -5.45 -2.70
C SER A 561 33.33 -5.58 -3.65
N LEU A 562 34.00 -4.45 -3.95
CA LEU A 562 35.30 -4.42 -4.62
C LEU A 562 36.47 -4.57 -3.62
N SER A 563 36.17 -4.63 -2.32
CA SER A 563 37.15 -4.77 -1.24
C SER A 563 36.90 -6.03 -0.43
N ARG A 564 37.83 -6.39 0.46
CA ARG A 564 37.63 -7.49 1.43
C ARG A 564 36.56 -7.17 2.49
N ARG A 565 36.10 -5.92 2.61
CA ARG A 565 35.06 -5.52 3.58
C ARG A 565 33.67 -5.67 2.97
N ALA A 566 32.71 -6.14 3.75
CA ALA A 566 31.32 -6.23 3.32
C ALA A 566 30.73 -4.83 3.08
N VAL A 567 29.95 -4.68 2.00
CA VAL A 567 29.23 -3.42 1.72
C VAL A 567 28.08 -3.27 2.72
N PRO A 568 27.86 -2.07 3.30
CA PRO A 568 26.67 -1.78 4.08
C PRO A 568 25.41 -1.91 3.23
N LEU A 569 24.37 -2.53 3.78
CA LEU A 569 23.11 -2.74 3.07
C LEU A 569 22.22 -1.50 3.27
N TYR A 570 22.15 -0.64 2.27
CA TYR A 570 21.24 0.50 2.25
C TYR A 570 19.92 0.10 1.62
N ARG A 571 18.80 0.43 2.25
CA ARG A 571 17.45 0.13 1.75
C ARG A 571 17.25 0.69 0.35
N GLU A 572 17.64 1.94 0.10
CA GLU A 572 17.56 2.59 -1.22
C GLU A 572 18.29 1.82 -2.34
N ARG A 573 19.45 1.22 -2.05
CA ARG A 573 20.20 0.40 -3.02
C ARG A 573 19.51 -0.91 -3.35
N LEU A 574 18.95 -1.55 -2.33
CA LEU A 574 18.22 -2.81 -2.46
C LEU A 574 16.92 -2.61 -3.24
N PHE A 575 16.19 -1.53 -2.93
CA PHE A 575 15.00 -1.14 -3.66
C PHE A 575 15.32 -0.77 -5.12
N LEU A 576 16.41 -0.05 -5.39
CA LEU A 576 16.80 0.24 -6.78
C LEU A 576 17.00 -1.04 -7.60
N GLU A 577 17.76 -2.02 -7.07
CA GLU A 577 17.96 -3.30 -7.75
C GLU A 577 16.65 -4.10 -7.91
N ARG A 578 15.82 -4.12 -6.86
CA ARG A 578 14.48 -4.71 -6.92
C ARG A 578 13.61 -4.06 -8.01
N CYS A 579 13.56 -2.73 -8.06
CA CYS A 579 12.81 -1.99 -9.08
C CYS A 579 13.28 -2.37 -10.48
N LEU A 580 14.59 -2.44 -10.71
CA LEU A 580 15.14 -2.79 -12.03
C LEU A 580 14.86 -4.25 -12.43
N HIS A 581 14.75 -5.17 -11.48
CA HIS A 581 14.26 -6.54 -11.74
C HIS A 581 12.77 -6.59 -12.06
N LEU A 582 11.96 -5.72 -11.46
CA LEU A 582 10.51 -5.64 -11.70
C LEU A 582 10.15 -4.87 -12.98
N LEU A 583 11.04 -4.01 -13.48
CA LEU A 583 10.82 -3.19 -14.66
C LEU A 583 11.00 -4.01 -15.94
N ARG A 584 10.07 -3.88 -16.89
CA ARG A 584 10.20 -4.57 -18.18
C ARG A 584 11.28 -3.96 -19.06
N PRO A 585 11.83 -4.72 -20.03
CA PRO A 585 12.68 -4.14 -21.05
C PRO A 585 11.96 -2.99 -21.78
N GLY A 586 12.65 -1.85 -21.91
CA GLY A 586 12.10 -0.61 -22.46
C GLY A 586 11.22 0.20 -21.49
N GLY A 587 10.93 -0.31 -20.29
CA GLY A 587 10.16 0.40 -19.26
C GLY A 587 10.94 1.56 -18.63
N TYR A 588 10.21 2.45 -17.95
CA TYR A 588 10.78 3.65 -17.32
C TYR A 588 10.65 3.60 -15.80
N ALA A 589 11.66 4.07 -15.09
CA ALA A 589 11.60 4.22 -13.64
C ALA A 589 12.10 5.60 -13.23
N THR A 590 11.37 6.21 -12.29
CA THR A 590 11.85 7.40 -11.58
C THR A 590 11.79 7.17 -10.08
N LEU A 591 12.95 7.30 -9.43
CA LEU A 591 13.10 7.11 -7.99
C LEU A 591 13.60 8.39 -7.31
N LEU A 592 13.00 8.75 -6.17
CA LEU A 592 13.52 9.79 -5.28
C LEU A 592 14.51 9.16 -4.30
N VAL A 593 15.79 9.48 -4.46
CA VAL A 593 16.92 8.80 -3.80
C VAL A 593 17.86 9.81 -3.14
N SER A 594 18.60 9.38 -2.12
CA SER A 594 19.61 10.20 -1.46
C SER A 594 21.01 10.03 -2.06
N GLU A 595 21.96 10.81 -1.54
CA GLU A 595 23.40 10.61 -1.78
C GLU A 595 23.92 9.21 -1.41
N ALA A 596 23.12 8.34 -0.77
CA ALA A 596 23.50 6.96 -0.54
C ALA A 596 23.85 6.21 -1.84
N LEU A 597 23.27 6.61 -2.98
CA LEU A 597 23.59 6.03 -4.28
C LEU A 597 24.82 6.63 -4.95
N THR A 598 25.35 7.77 -4.50
CA THR A 598 26.53 8.42 -5.12
C THR A 598 27.85 8.02 -4.47
N LYS A 599 27.80 7.36 -3.30
CA LYS A 599 28.99 6.96 -2.53
C LYS A 599 29.85 5.93 -3.30
N PRO A 600 31.20 5.97 -3.19
CA PRO A 600 32.10 5.06 -3.94
C PRO A 600 31.84 3.56 -3.72
N ASN A 601 31.34 3.19 -2.54
CA ASN A 601 30.97 1.80 -2.24
C ASN A 601 29.65 1.36 -2.91
N ALA A 602 29.04 2.20 -3.74
CA ALA A 602 27.94 1.85 -4.63
C ALA A 602 28.42 1.56 -6.06
N ALA A 603 29.73 1.67 -6.37
CA ALA A 603 30.26 1.54 -7.72
C ALA A 603 29.76 0.29 -8.47
N PRO A 604 29.75 -0.94 -7.90
CA PRO A 604 29.23 -2.10 -8.61
C PRO A 604 27.75 -2.01 -9.02
N LEU A 605 26.93 -1.31 -8.22
CA LEU A 605 25.52 -1.05 -8.51
C LEU A 605 25.37 0.05 -9.56
N GLN A 606 26.16 1.12 -9.47
CA GLN A 606 26.20 2.19 -10.47
C GLN A 606 26.67 1.69 -11.83
N ASP A 607 27.73 0.89 -11.86
CA ASP A 607 28.24 0.26 -13.08
C ASP A 607 27.16 -0.60 -13.72
N TRP A 608 26.50 -1.46 -12.92
CA TRP A 608 25.40 -2.27 -13.42
C TRP A 608 24.25 -1.42 -13.95
N LEU A 609 23.81 -0.40 -13.20
CA LEU A 609 22.79 0.56 -13.63
C LEU A 609 23.14 1.14 -15.01
N HIS A 610 24.37 1.63 -15.19
CA HIS A 610 24.84 2.15 -16.49
C HIS A 610 24.82 1.12 -17.63
N HIS A 611 24.98 -0.17 -17.33
CA HIS A 611 24.93 -1.23 -18.35
C HIS A 611 23.52 -1.71 -18.67
N ILE A 612 22.56 -1.52 -17.76
CA ILE A 612 21.18 -2.02 -17.95
C ILE A 612 20.17 -0.93 -18.30
N SER A 613 20.54 0.35 -18.18
CA SER A 613 19.67 1.47 -18.51
C SER A 613 20.29 2.49 -19.45
N SER A 614 19.44 3.06 -20.30
CA SER A 614 19.69 4.25 -21.11
C SER A 614 18.97 5.47 -20.51
N ASN A 615 19.34 6.66 -21.01
CA ASN A 615 18.68 7.93 -20.67
C ASN A 615 18.63 8.21 -19.16
N SER A 616 19.62 7.69 -18.42
CA SER A 616 19.72 7.85 -16.97
C SER A 616 20.06 9.31 -16.65
N THR A 617 19.18 9.99 -15.92
CA THR A 617 19.36 11.39 -15.50
C THR A 617 19.26 11.52 -13.99
N TRP A 618 20.08 12.40 -13.43
CA TRP A 618 20.08 12.76 -12.01
C TRP A 618 19.69 14.22 -11.90
N THR A 619 18.51 14.48 -11.33
CA THR A 619 18.03 15.85 -11.10
C THR A 619 18.06 16.13 -9.61
N ALA A 620 18.86 17.10 -9.16
CA ALA A 620 18.91 17.48 -7.75
C ALA A 620 17.58 18.14 -7.34
N ILE A 621 16.98 17.63 -6.27
CA ILE A 621 15.79 18.22 -5.63
C ILE A 621 16.22 19.08 -4.44
N THR A 622 17.14 18.55 -3.64
CA THR A 622 17.82 19.26 -2.54
C THR A 622 19.33 19.02 -2.60
N ALA A 623 20.06 19.50 -1.60
CA ALA A 623 21.49 19.22 -1.46
C ALA A 623 21.79 17.70 -1.33
N HIS A 624 20.86 16.90 -0.79
CA HIS A 624 21.10 15.48 -0.48
C HIS A 624 20.08 14.52 -1.10
N THR A 625 19.11 15.02 -1.87
CA THR A 625 18.10 14.19 -2.56
C THR A 625 18.03 14.50 -4.05
N TYR A 626 17.87 13.44 -4.83
CA TYR A 626 17.92 13.44 -6.29
C TYR A 626 16.75 12.63 -6.84
N LEU A 627 16.23 13.04 -7.99
CA LEU A 627 15.43 12.17 -8.85
C LEU A 627 16.36 11.44 -9.82
N LEU A 628 16.40 10.13 -9.69
CA LEU A 628 17.03 9.22 -10.65
C LEU A 628 15.95 8.76 -11.63
N SER A 629 15.96 9.26 -12.86
CA SER A 629 15.08 8.80 -13.94
C SER A 629 15.87 7.96 -14.93
N LEU A 630 15.33 6.82 -15.38
CA LEU A 630 16.02 5.90 -16.28
C LEU A 630 15.04 5.13 -17.17
N GLN A 631 15.55 4.57 -18.27
CA GLN A 631 14.85 3.59 -19.09
C GLN A 631 15.67 2.29 -19.13
N LYS A 632 15.04 1.13 -18.86
CA LYS A 632 15.74 -0.16 -18.98
C LYS A 632 15.93 -0.53 -20.44
N HIS A 633 17.10 -1.06 -20.80
CA HIS A 633 17.40 -1.42 -22.18
C HIS A 633 16.40 -2.44 -22.74
N PRO A 634 15.88 -2.26 -23.98
CA PRO A 634 14.92 -3.17 -24.59
C PRO A 634 15.41 -4.61 -24.79
N GLY A 635 16.73 -4.82 -24.93
CA GLY A 635 17.34 -6.14 -25.14
C GLY A 635 17.76 -6.87 -23.86
N ASN A 636 17.58 -6.27 -22.67
CA ASN A 636 18.13 -6.79 -21.44
C ASN A 636 17.03 -7.45 -20.59
N GLN A 637 16.93 -8.77 -20.66
CA GLN A 637 16.19 -9.58 -19.70
C GLN A 637 17.11 -9.79 -18.49
N THR A 638 16.81 -9.11 -17.38
CA THR A 638 17.56 -9.24 -16.12
C THR A 638 17.24 -10.54 -15.41
#